data_AF-A0A524LMS2-F1
#
_entry.id   AF-A0A524LMS2-F1
#
_cell.length_a   1.000
_cell.length_b   1.000
_cell.length_c   1.000
_cell.angle_alpha   90.00
_cell.angle_beta   90.00
_cell.angle_gamma   90.00
#
_symmetry.space_group_name_H-M   'P 1'
#
loop_
_entity.id
_entity.type
_entity.pdbx_description
1 polymer ?
#
loop_
_entity_poly.entity_id
_entity_poly.type
_entity_poly.pdbx_seq_one_letter_code
_entity_poly.pdbx_strand_id
1 'polypeptide(L)'
;MIQESQRRPWTQKRKQKQKTMDGKLITYSKSKSYLVESFVLNSEDREVSRKGNGRVPDPSFRRDNDSIKQLSELSKQSGRKVGDIDLNLLTGHFENYVKVVNLILSRIYKTDKRAHSLGKALADYRGRAYTLLWKEKDLCYKHNDEFKELVYERLHRNALEHAGRTLLADYTRRALFTSAINVLADSSGDTLNLLRRKRIPADLVRRVRDSCDAVKNNGSGYHYTLGVLRQVRLALERLILDEFGLKIGWRGRQRKKVSSLLKDNSPDYQQIKTLVESELSKWKRKGYSFTVPQLRSYSLDFSASTENSTGQGYWFSLDSEKKNEVLLYLKLPPGIDGRHPDASPYKSKTLTFRFVDWLPRAASEDSEKVQRAEEVENFSKAERLRFRAAKFEDMHQQLMNTIELQHLTHRFTRLRQKKVDDERETVRLEQKIKKLKRARRSAPPRLLLRDGKVILQVPFLSPNGEVSSKVLGAREYDNRAGVDRGIRVPVVLSVQKEQEYTELLLNVEYLIGKREYLRKQAYRLQSVSDKKKNNWERKRKGLSYPGHILKKEKHINALWRKVRRLDREVVRVIASKTVWFCEEHSVKTLFFEDLQSFQAHGGSKDLSYNLSSNLWGKIIDTVRYMRESLGHSKYSVWTVNPRYTSQTCHVCGERGVRVKDESSVKERKGG
;
A
#
# COMPACT_ATOMS: atom_id res chain seq x y z
N MET A 1 -0.98 41.62 -47.55
CA MET A 1 -2.25 41.88 -46.84
C MET A 1 -2.11 41.45 -45.40
N ILE A 2 -2.50 42.37 -44.53
CA ILE A 2 -2.21 42.50 -43.09
C ILE A 2 -3.21 41.67 -42.27
N GLN A 3 -2.76 41.01 -41.19
CA GLN A 3 -3.28 41.31 -39.86
C GLN A 3 -2.33 40.89 -38.73
N GLU A 4 -1.86 41.91 -38.03
CA GLU A 4 -1.03 41.90 -36.84
C GLU A 4 -1.77 41.25 -35.66
N SER A 5 -1.04 40.48 -34.84
CA SER A 5 -1.45 40.24 -33.45
C SER A 5 -0.38 40.80 -32.52
N GLN A 6 -0.75 41.89 -31.85
CA GLN A 6 0.06 42.68 -30.95
C GLN A 6 0.66 41.83 -29.82
N ARG A 7 1.99 41.77 -29.73
CA ARG A 7 2.71 41.38 -28.51
C ARG A 7 2.86 42.61 -27.62
N ARG A 8 2.23 42.59 -26.44
CA ARG A 8 2.50 43.60 -25.41
C ARG A 8 3.87 43.37 -24.76
N PRO A 9 4.61 44.43 -24.39
CA PRO A 9 5.93 44.31 -23.76
C PRO A 9 5.80 43.92 -22.28
N TRP A 10 6.67 43.01 -21.84
CA TRP A 10 6.76 42.59 -20.44
C TRP A 10 7.59 43.61 -19.66
N THR A 11 6.95 44.35 -18.77
CA THR A 11 7.62 45.18 -17.76
C THR A 11 8.03 44.33 -16.56
N GLN A 12 9.31 44.43 -16.16
CA GLN A 12 9.82 43.86 -14.92
C GLN A 12 9.14 44.50 -13.70
N LYS A 13 8.58 43.69 -12.79
CA LYS A 13 8.64 43.93 -11.33
C LYS A 13 8.13 42.76 -10.45
N ARG A 14 8.97 42.45 -9.45
CA ARG A 14 8.75 41.86 -8.11
C ARG A 14 8.30 40.39 -7.95
N LYS A 15 9.11 39.67 -7.16
CA LYS A 15 8.93 38.28 -6.66
C LYS A 15 7.48 38.01 -6.20
N GLN A 16 6.68 37.31 -7.01
CA GLN A 16 5.35 36.82 -6.61
C GLN A 16 5.41 35.35 -6.18
N LYS A 17 4.81 35.06 -5.02
CA LYS A 17 4.46 33.71 -4.56
C LYS A 17 3.53 33.07 -5.60
N GLN A 18 3.87 31.87 -6.08
CA GLN A 18 3.10 31.14 -7.11
C GLN A 18 1.61 31.02 -6.73
N LYS A 19 0.74 31.67 -7.52
CA LYS A 19 -0.70 31.40 -7.59
C LYS A 19 -0.96 30.38 -8.71
N THR A 20 -1.95 29.51 -8.56
CA THR A 20 -2.46 28.73 -9.70
C THR A 20 -3.24 29.64 -10.66
N MET A 21 -3.52 29.18 -11.88
CA MET A 21 -4.32 29.93 -12.87
C MET A 21 -5.73 30.31 -12.38
N ASP A 22 -6.18 29.76 -11.25
CA ASP A 22 -7.51 29.99 -10.67
C ASP A 22 -7.48 31.00 -9.50
N GLY A 23 -6.37 31.72 -9.29
CA GLY A 23 -6.23 32.75 -8.25
C GLY A 23 -6.19 32.24 -6.80
N LYS A 24 -6.27 30.92 -6.57
CA LYS A 24 -6.27 30.32 -5.23
C LYS A 24 -4.85 30.04 -4.72
N LEU A 25 -4.63 30.39 -3.46
CA LEU A 25 -3.42 30.03 -2.71
C LEU A 25 -3.40 28.52 -2.44
N ILE A 26 -2.28 27.87 -2.72
CA ILE A 26 -2.08 26.45 -2.42
C ILE A 26 -2.02 26.27 -0.90
N THR A 27 -3.12 25.84 -0.28
CA THR A 27 -3.06 25.19 1.04
C THR A 27 -2.65 23.74 0.84
N TYR A 28 -1.37 23.45 1.09
CA TYR A 28 -0.76 22.12 0.99
C TYR A 28 -1.38 21.11 1.97
N SER A 29 -2.43 20.39 1.56
CA SER A 29 -2.79 19.12 2.20
C SER A 29 -1.83 18.03 1.71
N LYS A 30 -0.64 17.92 2.35
CA LYS A 30 0.34 16.86 2.09
C LYS A 30 -0.28 15.50 2.48
N SER A 31 -0.71 14.70 1.50
CA SER A 31 -0.97 13.27 1.75
C SER A 31 0.36 12.61 2.10
N LYS A 32 0.59 12.36 3.38
CA LYS A 32 1.83 11.79 3.90
C LYS A 32 2.00 10.33 3.42
N SER A 33 3.05 10.04 2.63
CA SER A 33 3.44 8.66 2.30
C SER A 33 4.31 8.09 3.42
N TYR A 34 3.95 6.89 3.90
CA TYR A 34 4.67 6.19 4.96
C TYR A 34 5.53 5.06 4.38
N LEU A 35 6.77 4.96 4.83
CA LEU A 35 7.66 3.81 4.71
C LEU A 35 7.29 2.79 5.78
N VAL A 36 6.85 1.60 5.42
CA VAL A 36 6.44 0.58 6.40
C VAL A 36 7.53 -0.47 6.54
N GLU A 37 8.18 -0.52 7.71
CA GLU A 37 9.11 -1.60 8.03
C GLU A 37 8.46 -2.68 8.87
N SER A 38 8.96 -3.90 8.71
CA SER A 38 8.42 -5.09 9.37
C SER A 38 9.46 -5.69 10.31
N PHE A 39 9.08 -5.86 11.57
CA PHE A 39 9.87 -6.46 12.63
C PHE A 39 9.24 -7.80 13.01
N VAL A 40 10.06 -8.85 13.12
CA VAL A 40 9.60 -10.14 13.61
C VAL A 40 9.58 -10.08 15.12
N LEU A 41 8.42 -10.33 15.72
CA LEU A 41 8.26 -10.39 17.15
C LEU A 41 8.67 -11.77 17.67
N ASN A 42 9.46 -11.76 18.73
CA ASN A 42 9.95 -12.94 19.45
C ASN A 42 9.39 -12.94 20.87
N SER A 43 9.46 -14.07 21.57
CA SER A 43 9.19 -14.10 23.02
C SER A 43 10.24 -13.27 23.77
N GLU A 44 9.84 -12.75 24.93
CA GLU A 44 10.71 -12.03 25.86
C GLU A 44 11.91 -12.87 26.29
N ASP A 45 11.73 -14.18 26.52
CA ASP A 45 12.81 -15.06 26.97
C ASP A 45 13.77 -15.46 25.83
N ARG A 46 13.49 -15.07 24.58
CA ARG A 46 14.32 -15.48 23.43
C ARG A 46 15.52 -14.57 23.26
N GLU A 47 16.70 -15.19 23.19
CA GLU A 47 17.89 -14.56 22.63
C GLU A 47 17.83 -14.59 21.11
N VAL A 48 17.80 -13.40 20.50
CA VAL A 48 17.87 -13.29 19.05
C VAL A 48 19.33 -13.47 18.66
N SER A 49 19.67 -14.61 18.03
CA SER A 49 21.03 -14.83 17.54
C SER A 49 21.41 -13.74 16.53
N ARG A 50 22.27 -12.82 16.97
CA ARG A 50 22.83 -11.76 16.13
C ARG A 50 23.60 -12.46 15.02
N LYS A 51 23.28 -12.18 13.75
CA LYS A 51 24.10 -12.64 12.62
C LYS A 51 25.53 -12.12 12.84
N GLY A 52 26.43 -13.03 13.19
CA GLY A 52 27.84 -12.77 13.52
C GLY A 52 28.62 -14.04 13.85
N ASN A 53 28.20 -14.84 14.82
CA ASN A 53 29.09 -15.86 15.42
C ASN A 53 28.68 -17.34 15.23
N GLY A 54 27.71 -17.66 14.37
CA GLY A 54 27.16 -19.02 14.32
C GLY A 54 26.60 -19.50 12.98
N ARG A 55 27.08 -18.98 11.85
CA ARG A 55 26.57 -19.42 10.52
C ARG A 55 27.58 -20.14 9.64
N VAL A 56 28.84 -20.20 10.04
CA VAL A 56 29.80 -21.12 9.43
C VAL A 56 30.21 -22.03 10.57
N PRO A 57 29.76 -23.30 10.60
CA PRO A 57 30.44 -24.28 11.43
C PRO A 57 31.90 -24.26 11.01
N ASP A 58 32.82 -24.27 11.96
CA ASP A 58 34.22 -24.56 11.69
C ASP A 58 34.29 -25.73 10.68
N PRO A 59 35.11 -25.67 9.61
CA PRO A 59 35.22 -26.75 8.64
C PRO A 59 35.44 -28.14 9.28
N SER A 60 36.02 -28.18 10.49
CA SER A 60 36.14 -29.39 11.31
C SER A 60 34.80 -30.00 11.78
N PHE A 61 33.74 -29.21 11.96
CA PHE A 61 32.39 -29.66 12.35
C PHE A 61 31.61 -30.41 11.26
N ARG A 62 32.14 -30.54 10.03
CA ARG A 62 31.49 -31.34 8.98
C ARG A 62 31.59 -32.84 9.16
N ARG A 63 32.44 -33.32 10.08
CA ARG A 63 32.75 -34.75 10.21
C ARG A 63 31.97 -35.47 11.32
N ASP A 64 31.25 -34.75 12.17
CA ASP A 64 30.61 -35.34 13.33
C ASP A 64 29.07 -35.24 13.27
N ASN A 65 28.41 -36.39 13.11
CA ASN A 65 26.97 -36.50 12.92
C ASN A 65 26.17 -36.11 14.17
N ASP A 66 26.75 -36.24 15.36
CA ASP A 66 26.08 -35.87 16.61
C ASP A 66 26.11 -34.35 16.83
N SER A 67 27.20 -33.69 16.44
CA SER A 67 27.28 -32.22 16.39
C SER A 67 26.29 -31.61 15.38
N ILE A 68 26.04 -32.28 14.24
CA ILE A 68 25.01 -31.87 13.26
C ILE A 68 23.59 -32.09 13.81
N LYS A 69 23.35 -33.16 14.57
CA LYS A 69 22.09 -33.35 15.31
C LYS A 69 21.90 -32.26 16.37
N GLN A 70 22.94 -31.92 17.12
CA GLN A 70 22.89 -30.84 18.11
C GLN A 70 22.66 -29.47 17.45
N LEU A 71 23.28 -29.17 16.30
CA LEU A 71 23.00 -27.95 15.52
C LEU A 71 21.60 -27.96 14.90
N SER A 72 21.11 -29.11 14.46
CA SER A 72 19.74 -29.32 13.99
C SER A 72 18.74 -29.10 15.13
N GLU A 73 19.03 -29.60 16.34
CA GLU A 73 18.26 -29.41 17.55
C GLU A 73 18.32 -27.97 18.07
N LEU A 74 19.49 -27.32 18.06
CA LEU A 74 19.66 -25.89 18.32
C LEU A 74 18.94 -25.03 17.27
N SER A 75 18.92 -25.45 16.00
CA SER A 75 18.15 -24.76 14.95
C SER A 75 16.63 -24.96 15.13
N LYS A 76 16.19 -26.14 15.58
CA LYS A 76 14.81 -26.43 15.99
C LYS A 76 14.43 -25.65 17.26
N GLN A 77 15.35 -25.46 18.19
CA GLN A 77 15.20 -24.63 19.39
C GLN A 77 15.19 -23.12 19.05
N SER A 78 15.97 -22.68 18.06
CA SER A 78 15.98 -21.31 17.54
C SER A 78 14.67 -20.91 16.82
N GLY A 79 13.79 -21.89 16.61
CA GLY A 79 12.43 -21.75 16.10
C GLY A 79 11.35 -22.11 17.12
N ARG A 80 11.63 -22.10 18.43
CA ARG A 80 10.55 -22.23 19.42
C ARG A 80 9.53 -21.13 19.18
N LYS A 81 8.27 -21.56 19.00
CA LYS A 81 7.07 -20.71 19.02
C LYS A 81 7.17 -19.79 20.23
N VAL A 82 6.60 -18.58 20.09
CA VAL A 82 6.38 -17.65 21.20
C VAL A 82 5.96 -18.47 22.43
N GLY A 83 6.86 -18.59 23.41
CA GLY A 83 6.62 -19.40 24.60
C GLY A 83 5.38 -18.89 25.32
N ASP A 84 4.53 -19.80 25.76
CA ASP A 84 3.32 -19.58 26.57
C ASP A 84 2.17 -18.77 25.97
N ILE A 85 2.30 -18.27 24.74
CA ILE A 85 1.17 -17.63 24.04
C ILE A 85 0.62 -18.64 23.05
N ASP A 86 -0.53 -19.24 23.36
CA ASP A 86 -1.23 -20.07 22.39
C ASP A 86 -1.67 -19.17 21.22
N LEU A 87 -0.83 -19.10 20.18
CA LEU A 87 -1.14 -18.38 18.95
C LEU A 87 -2.44 -18.89 18.32
N ASN A 88 -2.84 -20.13 18.61
CA ASN A 88 -4.16 -20.64 18.20
C ASN A 88 -5.27 -19.97 19.02
N LEU A 89 -5.12 -19.83 20.34
CA LEU A 89 -6.04 -19.07 21.19
C LEU A 89 -6.14 -17.60 20.74
N LEU A 90 -5.01 -16.93 20.47
CA LEU A 90 -5.00 -15.57 19.95
C LEU A 90 -5.69 -15.48 18.57
N THR A 91 -5.46 -16.47 17.72
CA THR A 91 -6.15 -16.59 16.42
C THR A 91 -7.65 -16.80 16.63
N GLY A 92 -8.06 -17.64 17.57
CA GLY A 92 -9.45 -17.89 17.93
C GLY A 92 -10.14 -16.63 18.46
N HIS A 93 -9.49 -15.86 19.34
CA HIS A 93 -10.01 -14.56 19.77
C HIS A 93 -10.12 -13.56 18.62
N PHE A 94 -9.20 -13.58 17.66
CA PHE A 94 -9.29 -12.73 16.47
C PHE A 94 -10.45 -13.15 15.56
N GLU A 95 -10.64 -14.45 15.35
CA GLU A 95 -11.78 -14.99 14.63
C GLU A 95 -13.10 -14.61 15.32
N ASN A 96 -13.17 -14.72 16.64
CA ASN A 96 -14.33 -14.29 17.42
C ASN A 96 -14.55 -12.78 17.32
N TYR A 97 -13.50 -11.96 17.34
CA TYR A 97 -13.60 -10.52 17.11
C TYR A 97 -14.20 -10.21 15.73
N VAL A 98 -13.73 -10.89 14.68
CA VAL A 98 -14.27 -10.73 13.32
C VAL A 98 -15.74 -11.16 13.28
N LYS A 99 -16.11 -12.27 13.94
CA LYS A 99 -17.51 -12.71 14.07
C LYS A 99 -18.36 -11.64 14.75
N VAL A 100 -17.91 -11.09 15.88
CA VAL A 100 -18.65 -10.04 16.63
C VAL A 100 -18.82 -8.77 15.81
N VAL A 101 -17.79 -8.29 15.12
CA VAL A 101 -17.93 -7.12 14.22
C VAL A 101 -18.96 -7.39 13.15
N ASN A 102 -18.94 -8.57 12.53
CA ASN A 102 -19.90 -8.94 11.49
C ASN A 102 -21.32 -9.13 12.04
N LEU A 103 -21.48 -9.59 13.27
CA LEU A 103 -22.76 -9.70 13.97
C LEU A 103 -23.33 -8.32 14.33
N ILE A 104 -22.50 -7.39 14.80
CA ILE A 104 -22.90 -5.99 15.01
C ILE A 104 -23.35 -5.38 13.68
N LEU A 105 -22.57 -5.57 12.60
CA LEU A 105 -22.92 -5.08 11.28
C LEU A 105 -24.23 -5.72 10.77
N SER A 106 -24.43 -7.02 10.92
CA SER A 106 -25.67 -7.66 10.48
C SER A 106 -26.91 -7.12 11.21
N ARG A 107 -26.80 -6.79 12.51
CA ARG A 107 -27.87 -6.16 13.29
C ARG A 107 -28.13 -4.72 12.88
N ILE A 108 -27.09 -3.93 12.65
CA ILE A 108 -27.20 -2.55 12.13
C ILE A 108 -27.90 -2.54 10.77
N TYR A 109 -27.50 -3.45 9.88
CA TYR A 109 -28.02 -3.57 8.53
C TYR A 109 -29.26 -4.48 8.41
N LYS A 110 -29.91 -4.82 9.54
CA LYS A 110 -31.19 -5.56 9.55
C LYS A 110 -32.26 -4.81 8.75
N THR A 111 -32.24 -3.48 8.78
CA THR A 111 -33.07 -2.63 7.94
C THR A 111 -32.26 -1.45 7.39
N ASP A 112 -32.48 -1.07 6.13
CA ASP A 112 -31.77 0.06 5.52
C ASP A 112 -32.08 1.39 6.25
N LYS A 113 -33.31 1.55 6.75
CA LYS A 113 -33.71 2.73 7.54
C LYS A 113 -32.85 2.89 8.80
N ARG A 114 -32.57 1.77 9.49
CA ARG A 114 -31.74 1.78 10.69
C ARG A 114 -30.28 2.13 10.37
N ALA A 115 -29.70 1.46 9.37
CA ALA A 115 -28.33 1.75 8.95
C ALA A 115 -28.17 3.22 8.52
N HIS A 116 -29.16 3.78 7.80
CA HIS A 116 -29.16 5.19 7.43
C HIS A 116 -29.23 6.12 8.65
N SER A 117 -30.15 5.87 9.59
CA SER A 117 -30.31 6.67 10.81
C SER A 117 -29.03 6.69 11.65
N LEU A 118 -28.46 5.52 11.95
CA LEU A 118 -27.22 5.41 12.72
C LEU A 118 -26.02 6.00 11.96
N GLY A 119 -25.94 5.82 10.65
CA GLY A 119 -24.89 6.40 9.81
C GLY A 119 -24.93 7.93 9.82
N LYS A 120 -26.12 8.52 9.71
CA LYS A 120 -26.33 9.97 9.83
C LYS A 120 -25.93 10.47 11.22
N ALA A 121 -26.40 9.80 12.26
CA ALA A 121 -26.07 10.17 13.64
C ALA A 121 -24.55 10.11 13.90
N LEU A 122 -23.83 9.14 13.33
CA LEU A 122 -22.37 9.07 13.39
C LEU A 122 -21.67 10.17 12.59
N ALA A 123 -22.25 10.62 11.47
CA ALA A 123 -21.69 11.72 10.69
C ALA A 123 -21.79 13.07 11.42
N ASP A 124 -22.88 13.26 12.17
CA ASP A 124 -23.13 14.47 12.97
C ASP A 124 -22.40 14.44 14.32
N TYR A 125 -22.07 13.24 14.82
CA TYR A 125 -21.43 13.05 16.12
C TYR A 125 -19.90 13.17 16.07
N ARG A 126 -19.34 14.12 16.83
CA ARG A 126 -17.88 14.34 16.93
C ARG A 126 -17.15 13.40 17.92
N GLY A 127 -17.89 12.52 18.60
CA GLY A 127 -17.34 11.61 19.62
C GLY A 127 -16.96 10.23 19.07
N ARG A 128 -16.68 9.28 19.98
CA ARG A 128 -16.30 7.90 19.62
C ARG A 128 -17.52 7.08 19.18
N ALA A 129 -17.41 6.36 18.07
CA ALA A 129 -18.53 5.67 17.46
C ALA A 129 -19.15 4.63 18.40
N TYR A 130 -18.35 3.94 19.21
CA TYR A 130 -18.88 2.97 20.18
C TYR A 130 -19.83 3.61 21.20
N THR A 131 -19.69 4.89 21.53
CA THR A 131 -20.54 5.54 22.54
C THR A 131 -21.97 5.73 22.02
N LEU A 132 -22.11 5.98 20.71
CA LEU A 132 -23.41 6.10 20.06
C LEU A 132 -24.03 4.71 19.88
N LEU A 133 -23.27 3.76 19.32
CA LEU A 133 -23.78 2.41 19.06
C LEU A 133 -24.08 1.62 20.34
N TRP A 134 -23.41 1.91 21.46
CA TRP A 134 -23.71 1.28 22.75
C TRP A 134 -25.14 1.51 23.22
N LYS A 135 -25.74 2.66 22.86
CA LYS A 135 -27.10 3.02 23.28
C LYS A 135 -28.18 2.13 22.65
N GLU A 136 -27.85 1.43 21.57
CA GLU A 136 -28.74 0.47 20.92
C GLU A 136 -28.85 -0.81 21.78
N LYS A 137 -30.06 -1.12 22.25
CA LYS A 137 -30.29 -2.24 23.19
C LYS A 137 -29.77 -3.58 22.69
N ASP A 138 -29.96 -3.89 21.42
CA ASP A 138 -29.52 -5.11 20.76
C ASP A 138 -28.04 -5.08 20.33
N LEU A 139 -27.35 -3.94 20.46
CA LEU A 139 -25.89 -3.86 20.32
C LEU A 139 -25.20 -3.76 21.67
N CYS A 140 -25.94 -3.61 22.77
CA CYS A 140 -25.38 -3.44 24.10
C CYS A 140 -24.89 -4.77 24.66
N TYR A 141 -23.63 -4.81 25.10
CA TYR A 141 -22.99 -6.00 25.66
C TYR A 141 -23.77 -6.61 26.84
N LYS A 142 -24.33 -5.77 27.74
CA LYS A 142 -25.02 -6.24 28.94
C LYS A 142 -26.28 -7.05 28.62
N HIS A 143 -26.95 -6.72 27.52
CA HIS A 143 -28.24 -7.28 27.12
C HIS A 143 -28.13 -8.36 26.04
N ASN A 144 -26.92 -8.86 25.75
CA ASN A 144 -26.73 -9.79 24.66
C ASN A 144 -25.73 -10.90 24.96
N ASP A 145 -26.25 -12.10 25.21
CA ASP A 145 -25.44 -13.25 25.62
C ASP A 145 -24.58 -13.79 24.47
N GLU A 146 -25.04 -13.68 23.22
CA GLU A 146 -24.26 -14.05 22.02
C GLU A 146 -22.92 -13.27 21.94
N PHE A 147 -22.91 -12.00 22.35
CA PHE A 147 -21.66 -11.24 22.43
C PHE A 147 -20.78 -11.70 23.60
N LYS A 148 -21.37 -12.04 24.75
CA LYS A 148 -20.64 -12.49 25.95
C LYS A 148 -19.96 -13.84 25.72
N GLU A 149 -20.56 -14.72 24.92
CA GLU A 149 -19.97 -16.01 24.53
C GLU A 149 -18.75 -15.85 23.62
N LEU A 150 -18.76 -14.83 22.75
CA LEU A 150 -17.71 -14.64 21.75
C LEU A 150 -16.54 -13.82 22.27
N VAL A 151 -16.82 -12.74 23.01
CA VAL A 151 -15.81 -11.78 23.47
C VAL A 151 -16.20 -11.14 24.80
N TYR A 152 -15.23 -10.61 25.54
CA TYR A 152 -15.47 -9.81 26.75
C TYR A 152 -15.85 -8.36 26.42
N GLU A 153 -16.49 -7.66 27.37
CA GLU A 153 -17.07 -6.31 27.20
C GLU A 153 -16.12 -5.28 26.58
N ARG A 154 -14.85 -5.31 27.00
CA ARG A 154 -13.83 -4.38 26.48
C ARG A 154 -13.50 -4.64 25.01
N LEU A 155 -13.51 -5.89 24.53
CA LEU A 155 -13.30 -6.19 23.10
C LEU A 155 -14.51 -5.74 22.30
N HIS A 156 -15.69 -5.96 22.87
CA HIS A 156 -16.94 -5.54 22.28
C HIS A 156 -16.97 -4.03 22.03
N ARG A 157 -16.42 -3.19 22.94
CA ARG A 157 -16.23 -1.74 22.69
C ARG A 157 -15.43 -1.47 21.41
N ASN A 158 -14.32 -2.20 21.21
CA ASN A 158 -13.51 -2.05 20.01
C ASN A 158 -14.25 -2.55 18.76
N ALA A 159 -15.03 -3.62 18.90
CA ALA A 159 -15.85 -4.15 17.81
C ALA A 159 -16.93 -3.14 17.39
N LEU A 160 -17.61 -2.50 18.34
CA LEU A 160 -18.53 -1.39 18.09
C LEU A 160 -17.82 -0.21 17.40
N GLU A 161 -16.65 0.18 17.89
CA GLU A 161 -15.87 1.27 17.27
C GLU A 161 -15.51 0.95 15.81
N HIS A 162 -15.09 -0.29 15.54
CA HIS A 162 -14.78 -0.75 14.19
C HIS A 162 -16.03 -0.80 13.31
N ALA A 163 -17.13 -1.37 13.82
CA ALA A 163 -18.41 -1.42 13.11
C ALA A 163 -18.93 0.00 12.81
N GLY A 164 -18.79 0.93 13.74
CA GLY A 164 -19.18 2.32 13.57
C GLY A 164 -18.36 3.06 12.52
N ARG A 165 -17.04 2.85 12.47
CA ARG A 165 -16.19 3.38 11.38
C ARG A 165 -16.58 2.80 10.03
N THR A 166 -16.87 1.51 9.98
CA THR A 166 -17.36 0.83 8.76
C THR A 166 -18.71 1.40 8.32
N LEU A 167 -19.64 1.60 9.25
CA LEU A 167 -20.95 2.18 9.00
C LEU A 167 -20.83 3.62 8.50
N LEU A 168 -20.01 4.46 9.12
CA LEU A 168 -19.80 5.85 8.70
C LEU A 168 -19.18 5.92 7.30
N ALA A 169 -18.19 5.08 7.02
CA ALA A 169 -17.58 4.98 5.70
C ALA A 169 -18.60 4.51 4.64
N ASP A 170 -19.45 3.54 4.97
CA ASP A 170 -20.50 3.06 4.08
C ASP A 170 -21.60 4.11 3.86
N TYR A 171 -22.06 4.79 4.92
CA TYR A 171 -23.02 5.89 4.84
C TYR A 171 -22.54 6.99 3.89
N THR A 172 -21.30 7.44 4.08
CA THR A 172 -20.66 8.43 3.20
C THR A 172 -20.58 7.93 1.76
N ARG A 173 -20.23 6.64 1.57
CA ARG A 173 -20.18 6.01 0.26
C ARG A 173 -21.55 5.95 -0.41
N ARG A 174 -22.62 5.59 0.31
CA ARG A 174 -23.99 5.53 -0.19
C ARG A 174 -24.47 6.92 -0.64
N ALA A 175 -24.23 7.94 0.18
CA ALA A 175 -24.57 9.33 -0.16
C ALA A 175 -23.86 9.81 -1.45
N LEU A 176 -22.56 9.48 -1.58
CA LEU A 176 -21.78 9.76 -2.79
C LEU A 176 -22.31 9.00 -4.01
N PHE A 177 -22.74 7.75 -3.84
CA PHE A 177 -23.34 6.96 -4.91
C PHE A 177 -24.64 7.58 -5.41
N THR A 178 -25.53 7.98 -4.49
CA THR A 178 -26.77 8.69 -4.84
C THR A 178 -26.46 9.97 -5.60
N SER A 179 -25.48 10.75 -5.12
CA SER A 179 -25.03 11.98 -5.79
C SER A 179 -24.46 11.70 -7.18
N ALA A 180 -23.69 10.62 -7.33
CA ALA A 180 -23.13 10.19 -8.61
C ALA A 180 -24.23 9.76 -9.59
N ILE A 181 -25.20 8.97 -9.12
CA ILE A 181 -26.33 8.48 -9.93
C ILE A 181 -27.18 9.65 -10.40
N ASN A 182 -27.47 10.62 -9.54
CA ASN A 182 -28.22 11.83 -9.92
C ASN A 182 -27.49 12.60 -11.04
N VAL A 183 -26.22 12.95 -10.84
CA VAL A 183 -25.42 13.68 -11.84
C VAL A 183 -25.34 12.92 -13.17
N LEU A 184 -25.21 11.60 -13.14
CA LEU A 184 -25.09 10.77 -14.34
C LEU A 184 -26.44 10.56 -15.05
N ALA A 185 -27.53 10.39 -14.30
CA ALA A 185 -28.88 10.26 -14.85
C ALA A 185 -29.36 11.56 -15.51
N ASP A 186 -28.92 12.71 -15.00
CA ASP A 186 -29.29 14.03 -15.53
C ASP A 186 -28.42 14.45 -16.74
N SER A 187 -27.32 13.74 -17.01
CA SER A 187 -26.39 14.05 -18.10
C SER A 187 -25.94 12.79 -18.83
N SER A 188 -26.62 12.49 -19.94
CA SER A 188 -26.24 11.40 -20.85
C SER A 188 -24.78 11.54 -21.32
N GLY A 189 -24.34 12.77 -21.59
CA GLY A 189 -22.95 13.07 -21.97
C GLY A 189 -21.93 12.66 -20.91
N ASP A 190 -22.22 12.90 -19.62
CA ASP A 190 -21.33 12.50 -18.52
C ASP A 190 -21.29 10.99 -18.32
N THR A 191 -22.44 10.33 -18.47
CA THR A 191 -22.56 8.86 -18.44
C THR A 191 -21.73 8.21 -19.55
N LEU A 192 -21.86 8.71 -20.78
CA LEU A 192 -21.07 8.24 -21.91
C LEU A 192 -19.59 8.53 -21.72
N ASN A 193 -19.21 9.72 -21.24
CA ASN A 193 -17.83 10.07 -20.94
C ASN A 193 -17.22 9.15 -19.86
N LEU A 194 -17.99 8.79 -18.83
CA LEU A 194 -17.56 7.89 -17.76
C LEU A 194 -17.20 6.50 -18.30
N LEU A 195 -18.00 5.98 -19.23
CA LEU A 195 -17.84 4.65 -19.83
C LEU A 195 -16.78 4.63 -20.95
N ARG A 196 -16.78 5.63 -21.85
CA ARG A 196 -15.87 5.72 -23.00
C ARG A 196 -14.43 6.01 -22.58
N ARG A 197 -14.20 6.98 -21.68
CA ARG A 197 -12.84 7.46 -21.39
C ARG A 197 -12.05 6.46 -20.55
N LYS A 198 -10.72 6.38 -20.75
CA LYS A 198 -9.83 5.56 -19.90
C LYS A 198 -9.76 6.09 -18.46
N ARG A 199 -9.77 7.41 -18.30
CA ARG A 199 -9.72 8.12 -17.01
C ARG A 199 -11.05 8.83 -16.76
N ILE A 200 -11.45 8.87 -15.49
CA ILE A 200 -12.65 9.58 -15.07
C ILE A 200 -12.34 11.09 -15.11
N PRO A 201 -13.14 11.92 -15.81
CA PRO A 201 -12.92 13.35 -15.90
C PRO A 201 -12.88 14.02 -14.51
N ALA A 202 -11.92 14.91 -14.28
CA ALA A 202 -11.73 15.55 -12.98
C ALA A 202 -12.88 16.52 -12.63
N ASP A 203 -13.46 17.15 -13.64
CA ASP A 203 -14.67 17.98 -13.54
C ASP A 203 -15.88 17.16 -13.09
N LEU A 204 -16.10 15.97 -13.65
CA LEU A 204 -17.16 15.05 -13.20
C LEU A 204 -16.96 14.66 -11.73
N VAL A 205 -15.72 14.37 -11.32
CA VAL A 205 -15.41 14.06 -9.90
C VAL A 205 -15.75 15.26 -9.00
N ARG A 206 -15.46 16.49 -9.42
CA ARG A 206 -15.81 17.70 -8.64
C ARG A 206 -17.32 17.90 -8.58
N ARG A 207 -18.03 17.82 -9.70
CA ARG A 207 -19.51 17.96 -9.73
C ARG A 207 -20.19 16.99 -8.77
N VAL A 208 -19.81 15.71 -8.80
CA VAL A 208 -20.38 14.69 -7.90
C VAL A 208 -20.00 14.91 -6.43
N ARG A 209 -18.78 15.38 -6.16
CA ARG A 209 -18.37 15.73 -4.80
C ARG A 209 -19.17 16.91 -4.27
N ASP A 210 -19.31 17.96 -5.09
CA ASP A 210 -19.93 19.22 -4.70
C ASP A 210 -21.46 19.08 -4.58
N SER A 211 -22.06 18.09 -5.24
CA SER A 211 -23.46 17.70 -5.05
C SER A 211 -23.71 16.82 -3.81
N CYS A 212 -22.68 16.43 -3.07
CA CYS A 212 -22.79 15.52 -1.92
C CYS A 212 -22.41 16.23 -0.60
N ASP A 213 -23.41 16.58 0.19
CA ASP A 213 -23.20 17.31 1.47
C ASP A 213 -22.32 16.54 2.47
N ALA A 214 -22.42 15.20 2.48
CA ALA A 214 -21.68 14.32 3.38
C ALA A 214 -20.14 14.42 3.24
N VAL A 215 -19.63 14.96 2.14
CA VAL A 215 -18.17 15.08 1.89
C VAL A 215 -17.68 16.51 1.68
N LYS A 216 -18.55 17.52 1.68
CA LYS A 216 -18.18 18.92 1.40
C LYS A 216 -17.05 19.44 2.30
N ASN A 217 -17.03 19.01 3.57
CA ASN A 217 -16.06 19.47 4.58
C ASN A 217 -14.86 18.52 4.78
N ASN A 218 -14.76 17.42 4.02
CA ASN A 218 -13.69 16.43 4.19
C ASN A 218 -12.60 16.60 3.13
N GLY A 219 -11.36 16.89 3.55
CA GLY A 219 -10.20 17.08 2.65
C GLY A 219 -9.87 15.89 1.75
N SER A 220 -10.40 14.70 2.05
CA SER A 220 -10.27 13.47 1.26
C SER A 220 -11.42 13.22 0.26
N GLY A 221 -12.43 14.09 0.20
CA GLY A 221 -13.68 13.86 -0.57
C GLY A 221 -13.44 13.49 -2.03
N TYR A 222 -12.47 14.13 -2.70
CA TYR A 222 -12.14 13.84 -4.11
C TYR A 222 -11.78 12.36 -4.35
N HIS A 223 -10.99 11.74 -3.47
CA HIS A 223 -10.57 10.36 -3.65
C HIS A 223 -11.71 9.37 -3.39
N TYR A 224 -12.59 9.67 -2.43
CA TYR A 224 -13.81 8.90 -2.18
C TYR A 224 -14.76 8.97 -3.38
N THR A 225 -15.01 10.17 -3.91
CA THR A 225 -15.84 10.36 -5.11
C THR A 225 -15.27 9.63 -6.33
N LEU A 226 -13.95 9.73 -6.55
CA LEU A 226 -13.29 8.98 -7.62
C LEU A 226 -13.44 7.46 -7.44
N GLY A 227 -13.38 6.97 -6.20
CA GLY A 227 -13.62 5.57 -5.86
C GLY A 227 -15.04 5.13 -6.20
N VAL A 228 -16.04 5.94 -5.86
CA VAL A 228 -17.47 5.70 -6.16
C VAL A 228 -17.73 5.68 -7.65
N LEU A 229 -17.24 6.66 -8.41
CA LEU A 229 -17.41 6.69 -9.87
C LEU A 229 -16.78 5.47 -10.57
N ARG A 230 -15.68 4.93 -10.02
CA ARG A 230 -15.10 3.66 -10.52
C ARG A 230 -16.02 2.46 -10.26
N GLN A 231 -16.75 2.46 -9.16
CA GLN A 231 -17.69 1.40 -8.81
C GLN A 231 -18.97 1.49 -9.65
N VAL A 232 -19.55 2.69 -9.80
CA VAL A 232 -20.70 2.94 -10.70
C VAL A 232 -20.37 2.48 -12.12
N ARG A 233 -19.22 2.91 -12.64
CA ARG A 233 -18.71 2.46 -13.95
C ARG A 233 -18.58 0.95 -14.04
N LEU A 234 -18.04 0.29 -13.00
CA LEU A 234 -17.91 -1.16 -12.96
C LEU A 234 -19.27 -1.86 -13.02
N ALA A 235 -20.27 -1.35 -12.30
CA ALA A 235 -21.61 -1.92 -12.30
C ALA A 235 -22.27 -1.79 -13.69
N LEU A 236 -22.20 -0.60 -14.30
CA LEU A 236 -22.72 -0.35 -15.65
C LEU A 236 -22.00 -1.21 -16.71
N GLU A 237 -20.67 -1.31 -16.64
CA GLU A 237 -19.92 -2.15 -17.59
C GLU A 237 -20.25 -3.64 -17.45
N ARG A 238 -20.58 -4.12 -16.24
CA ARG A 238 -21.05 -5.50 -16.05
C ARG A 238 -22.43 -5.70 -16.66
N LEU A 239 -23.36 -4.80 -16.39
CA LEU A 239 -24.70 -4.81 -16.99
C LEU A 239 -24.63 -4.93 -18.52
N ILE A 240 -23.82 -4.06 -19.16
CA ILE A 240 -23.66 -4.07 -20.62
C ILE A 240 -23.06 -5.39 -21.09
N LEU A 241 -22.05 -5.93 -20.41
CA LEU A 241 -21.42 -7.18 -20.85
C LEU A 241 -22.32 -8.39 -20.63
N ASP A 242 -23.10 -8.41 -19.55
CA ASP A 242 -24.03 -9.49 -19.23
C ASP A 242 -25.20 -9.50 -20.23
N GLU A 243 -25.75 -8.34 -20.59
CA GLU A 243 -26.80 -8.19 -21.62
C GLU A 243 -26.34 -8.75 -22.98
N PHE A 244 -25.07 -8.58 -23.33
CA PHE A 244 -24.48 -9.07 -24.58
C PHE A 244 -23.86 -10.47 -24.45
N GLY A 245 -24.02 -11.16 -23.31
CA GLY A 245 -23.47 -12.50 -23.09
C GLY A 245 -21.93 -12.58 -23.06
N LEU A 246 -21.24 -11.45 -22.86
CA LEU A 246 -19.79 -11.33 -22.96
C LEU A 246 -19.09 -11.60 -21.63
N LYS A 247 -18.78 -12.87 -21.36
CA LYS A 247 -18.03 -13.29 -20.15
C LYS A 247 -16.53 -12.95 -20.24
N ILE A 248 -16.16 -11.71 -19.96
CA ILE A 248 -14.77 -11.25 -19.97
C ILE A 248 -14.21 -11.23 -18.55
N GLY A 249 -13.24 -12.08 -18.22
CA GLY A 249 -12.64 -12.17 -16.88
C GLY A 249 -11.65 -11.05 -16.50
N TRP A 250 -11.16 -10.27 -17.47
CA TRP A 250 -10.11 -9.25 -17.22
C TRP A 250 -10.62 -7.81 -17.39
N ARG A 251 -10.47 -7.00 -16.33
CA ARG A 251 -11.05 -5.66 -16.20
C ARG A 251 -10.71 -4.68 -17.33
N GLY A 252 -9.48 -4.66 -17.82
CA GLY A 252 -9.10 -3.72 -18.88
C GLY A 252 -9.71 -4.09 -20.25
N ARG A 253 -10.02 -5.37 -20.49
CA ARG A 253 -10.66 -5.87 -21.72
C ARG A 253 -12.15 -5.55 -21.66
N GLN A 254 -12.78 -5.74 -20.50
CA GLN A 254 -14.15 -5.29 -20.24
C GLN A 254 -14.33 -3.83 -20.65
N ARG A 255 -13.45 -2.94 -20.14
CA ARG A 255 -13.50 -1.50 -20.46
C ARG A 255 -13.32 -1.21 -21.94
N LYS A 256 -12.31 -1.82 -22.58
CA LYS A 256 -12.06 -1.62 -24.02
C LYS A 256 -13.26 -2.08 -24.86
N LYS A 257 -13.87 -3.21 -24.50
CA LYS A 257 -15.03 -3.76 -25.19
C LYS A 257 -16.26 -2.86 -25.01
N VAL A 258 -16.58 -2.46 -23.79
CA VAL A 258 -17.69 -1.51 -23.56
C VAL A 258 -17.44 -0.19 -24.28
N SER A 259 -16.22 0.36 -24.22
CA SER A 259 -15.87 1.58 -24.96
C SER A 259 -15.95 1.40 -26.48
N SER A 260 -15.70 0.21 -27.03
CA SER A 260 -15.86 -0.03 -28.47
C SER A 260 -17.33 -0.13 -28.88
N LEU A 261 -18.16 -0.76 -28.05
CA LEU A 261 -19.60 -0.85 -28.29
C LEU A 261 -20.29 0.52 -28.18
N LEU A 262 -19.69 1.42 -27.41
CA LEU A 262 -20.15 2.81 -27.24
C LEU A 262 -19.54 3.80 -28.24
N LYS A 263 -18.82 3.37 -29.29
CA LYS A 263 -18.36 4.31 -30.34
C LYS A 263 -19.56 4.81 -31.14
N ASP A 264 -19.52 6.05 -31.62
CA ASP A 264 -20.68 6.67 -32.32
C ASP A 264 -21.10 5.89 -33.58
N ASN A 265 -20.15 5.19 -34.24
CA ASN A 265 -20.42 4.36 -35.42
C ASN A 265 -20.76 2.89 -35.07
N SER A 266 -20.95 2.56 -33.80
CA SER A 266 -21.29 1.20 -33.37
C SER A 266 -22.78 0.95 -33.58
N PRO A 267 -23.20 -0.17 -34.20
CA PRO A 267 -24.62 -0.50 -34.34
C PRO A 267 -25.32 -0.64 -32.98
N ASP A 268 -24.57 -1.06 -31.96
CA ASP A 268 -25.07 -1.28 -30.60
C ASP A 268 -25.18 0.00 -29.77
N TYR A 269 -24.75 1.15 -30.30
CA TYR A 269 -24.60 2.39 -29.53
C TYR A 269 -25.92 2.83 -28.89
N GLN A 270 -27.00 2.91 -29.66
CA GLN A 270 -28.29 3.37 -29.16
C GLN A 270 -28.90 2.38 -28.16
N GLN A 271 -28.80 1.08 -28.44
CA GLN A 271 -29.28 0.04 -27.53
C GLN A 271 -28.58 0.14 -26.16
N ILE A 272 -27.26 0.28 -26.15
CA ILE A 272 -26.48 0.39 -24.91
C ILE A 272 -26.76 1.70 -24.19
N LYS A 273 -26.88 2.81 -24.93
CA LYS A 273 -27.23 4.11 -24.35
C LYS A 273 -28.56 4.02 -23.62
N THR A 274 -29.60 3.50 -24.27
CA THR A 274 -30.93 3.31 -23.68
C THR A 274 -30.91 2.35 -22.48
N LEU A 275 -30.15 1.24 -22.57
CA LEU A 275 -29.98 0.29 -21.46
C LEU A 275 -29.38 0.98 -20.22
N VAL A 276 -28.32 1.75 -20.40
CA VAL A 276 -27.62 2.44 -19.31
C VAL A 276 -28.48 3.55 -18.71
N GLU A 277 -29.15 4.35 -19.53
CA GLU A 277 -30.05 5.42 -19.08
C GLU A 277 -31.25 4.86 -18.32
N SER A 278 -31.82 3.75 -18.79
CA SER A 278 -32.91 3.04 -18.12
C SER A 278 -32.46 2.51 -16.75
N GLU A 279 -31.28 1.88 -16.66
CA GLU A 279 -30.78 1.36 -15.39
C GLU A 279 -30.39 2.49 -14.42
N LEU A 280 -29.79 3.58 -14.89
CA LEU A 280 -29.52 4.77 -14.05
C LEU A 280 -30.81 5.40 -13.55
N SER A 281 -31.84 5.51 -14.39
CA SER A 281 -33.16 6.00 -13.99
C SER A 281 -33.83 5.09 -12.97
N LYS A 282 -33.65 3.77 -13.11
CA LYS A 282 -34.10 2.79 -12.12
C LYS A 282 -33.32 2.93 -10.82
N TRP A 283 -32.01 3.10 -10.83
CA TRP A 283 -31.20 3.34 -9.63
C TRP A 283 -31.53 4.68 -8.96
N LYS A 284 -31.85 5.72 -9.74
CA LYS A 284 -32.30 7.02 -9.22
C LYS A 284 -33.63 6.89 -8.48
N ARG A 285 -34.59 6.12 -9.04
CA ARG A 285 -35.91 5.89 -8.43
C ARG A 285 -35.91 4.91 -7.26
N LYS A 286 -35.25 3.75 -7.43
CA LYS A 286 -35.30 2.63 -6.47
C LYS A 286 -34.11 2.60 -5.50
N GLY A 287 -33.08 3.40 -5.74
CA GLY A 287 -31.79 3.31 -5.07
C GLY A 287 -30.87 2.24 -5.70
N TYR A 288 -29.58 2.36 -5.43
CA TYR A 288 -28.58 1.36 -5.79
C TYR A 288 -28.51 0.27 -4.72
N SER A 289 -28.42 -1.00 -5.13
CA SER A 289 -28.32 -2.11 -4.19
C SER A 289 -26.91 -2.22 -3.61
N PHE A 290 -26.79 -2.07 -2.30
CA PHE A 290 -25.52 -2.23 -1.58
C PHE A 290 -25.50 -3.57 -0.86
N THR A 291 -24.36 -4.26 -0.95
CA THR A 291 -24.09 -5.39 -0.06
C THR A 291 -23.71 -4.88 1.32
N VAL A 292 -24.17 -5.57 2.36
CA VAL A 292 -23.76 -5.31 3.74
C VAL A 292 -22.23 -5.41 3.87
N PRO A 293 -21.55 -4.39 4.42
CA PRO A 293 -20.12 -4.46 4.68
C PRO A 293 -19.79 -5.63 5.61
N GLN A 294 -18.68 -6.32 5.35
CA GLN A 294 -18.18 -7.38 6.21
C GLN A 294 -16.68 -7.19 6.47
N LEU A 295 -16.28 -7.40 7.72
CA LEU A 295 -14.89 -7.55 8.10
C LEU A 295 -14.39 -8.93 7.68
N ARG A 296 -13.30 -8.97 6.91
CA ARG A 296 -12.75 -10.22 6.38
C ARG A 296 -11.66 -10.79 7.32
N SER A 297 -11.49 -12.11 7.35
CA SER A 297 -10.49 -12.76 8.22
C SER A 297 -9.03 -12.38 7.95
N TYR A 298 -8.71 -11.83 6.77
CA TYR A 298 -7.35 -11.38 6.43
C TYR A 298 -7.11 -9.88 6.60
N SER A 299 -8.12 -9.10 7.02
CA SER A 299 -7.90 -7.73 7.50
C SER A 299 -7.42 -7.78 8.95
N LEU A 300 -6.19 -8.28 9.14
CA LEU A 300 -5.47 -8.22 10.41
C LEU A 300 -4.98 -6.78 10.66
N ASP A 301 -5.92 -5.84 10.76
CA ASP A 301 -5.66 -4.52 11.32
C ASP A 301 -6.09 -4.58 12.79
N PHE A 302 -5.19 -5.08 13.65
CA PHE A 302 -5.21 -4.69 15.06
C PHE A 302 -4.70 -3.25 15.13
N SER A 303 -5.47 -2.31 14.55
CA SER A 303 -5.14 -0.91 14.63
C SER A 303 -5.42 -0.48 16.06
N ALA A 304 -4.37 -0.43 16.86
CA ALA A 304 -4.39 0.27 18.11
C ALA A 304 -4.88 1.70 17.86
N SER A 305 -5.80 2.18 18.70
CA SER A 305 -6.43 3.50 18.63
C SER A 305 -5.43 4.59 18.23
N THR A 306 -5.87 5.58 17.44
CA THR A 306 -5.03 6.61 16.79
C THR A 306 -4.32 7.61 17.73
N GLU A 307 -4.55 7.54 19.05
CA GLU A 307 -4.03 8.50 20.03
C GLU A 307 -3.00 7.84 20.95
N ASN A 308 -1.71 8.23 20.91
CA ASN A 308 -0.58 7.69 21.70
C ASN A 308 -0.70 7.96 23.22
N SER A 309 -1.81 7.53 23.79
CA SER A 309 -2.07 7.45 25.23
C SER A 309 -1.89 6.02 25.70
N THR A 310 -1.77 5.82 27.01
CA THR A 310 -1.91 4.52 27.68
C THR A 310 -3.28 3.84 27.41
N GLY A 311 -4.17 4.43 26.61
CA GLY A 311 -5.39 3.80 26.12
C GLY A 311 -5.22 2.91 24.88
N GLN A 312 -4.06 2.93 24.19
CA GLN A 312 -3.88 2.27 22.88
C GLN A 312 -3.79 0.74 22.90
N GLY A 313 -3.56 0.15 24.07
CA GLY A 313 -3.43 -1.30 24.19
C GLY A 313 -2.08 -1.86 23.70
N TYR A 314 -1.09 -1.00 23.43
CA TYR A 314 0.31 -1.41 23.28
C TYR A 314 1.25 -0.39 23.95
N TRP A 315 2.46 -0.82 24.31
CA TRP A 315 3.47 0.01 24.96
C TRP A 315 4.86 -0.43 24.50
N PHE A 316 5.72 0.51 24.14
CA PHE A 316 7.12 0.21 23.84
C PHE A 316 8.02 0.56 25.04
N SER A 317 9.00 -0.28 25.34
CA SER A 317 10.12 0.08 26.23
C SER A 317 11.42 -0.41 25.61
N LEU A 318 12.50 0.32 25.89
CA LEU A 318 13.83 -0.15 25.56
C LEU A 318 14.21 -1.27 26.53
N ASP A 319 14.85 -2.31 26.01
CA ASP A 319 15.41 -3.37 26.84
C ASP A 319 16.72 -2.85 27.46
N SER A 320 16.78 -2.77 28.79
CA SER A 320 17.95 -2.25 29.51
C SER A 320 19.13 -3.21 29.46
N GLU A 321 18.88 -4.51 29.29
CA GLU A 321 19.90 -5.55 29.24
C GLU A 321 20.46 -5.72 27.83
N LYS A 322 19.64 -5.45 26.80
CA LYS A 322 19.97 -5.75 25.41
C LYS A 322 19.93 -4.51 24.51
N LYS A 323 21.11 -4.06 24.10
CA LYS A 323 21.29 -2.94 23.17
C LYS A 323 20.46 -3.12 21.88
N ASN A 324 19.73 -2.07 21.50
CA ASN A 324 18.86 -1.97 20.33
C ASN A 324 17.68 -2.98 20.33
N GLU A 325 17.33 -3.55 21.47
CA GLU A 325 16.12 -4.35 21.59
C GLU A 325 15.00 -3.52 22.21
N VAL A 326 13.79 -3.74 21.69
CA VAL A 326 12.59 -3.04 22.11
C VAL A 326 11.57 -4.09 22.56
N LEU A 327 11.07 -3.90 23.76
CA LEU A 327 9.97 -4.64 24.34
C LEU A 327 8.65 -3.98 23.90
N LEU A 328 7.78 -4.77 23.30
CA LEU A 328 6.42 -4.43 22.95
C LEU A 328 5.47 -5.15 23.91
N TYR A 329 4.83 -4.40 24.79
CA TYR A 329 3.78 -4.92 25.67
C TYR A 329 2.43 -4.70 25.00
N LEU A 330 1.75 -5.78 24.66
CA LEU A 330 0.36 -5.74 24.21
C LEU A 330 -0.54 -5.93 25.41
N LYS A 331 -1.40 -4.95 25.65
CA LYS A 331 -2.40 -5.04 26.70
C LYS A 331 -3.34 -6.18 26.36
N LEU A 332 -3.36 -7.19 27.22
CA LEU A 332 -4.33 -8.26 27.07
C LEU A 332 -5.67 -7.83 27.61
N PRO A 333 -6.71 -8.45 27.08
CA PRO A 333 -7.96 -8.47 27.77
C PRO A 333 -8.06 -9.47 28.91
N PRO A 334 -9.12 -9.32 29.74
CA PRO A 334 -9.48 -10.34 30.72
C PRO A 334 -9.66 -11.71 30.06
N GLY A 335 -9.16 -12.77 30.70
CA GLY A 335 -9.31 -14.15 30.24
C GLY A 335 -8.18 -14.69 29.36
N ILE A 336 -7.23 -13.85 28.92
CA ILE A 336 -6.00 -14.34 28.28
C ILE A 336 -4.88 -14.32 29.31
N ASP A 337 -4.19 -15.45 29.45
CA ASP A 337 -3.00 -15.52 30.29
C ASP A 337 -1.89 -14.68 29.69
N GLY A 338 -1.30 -13.87 30.56
CA GLY A 338 -0.17 -13.01 30.28
C GLY A 338 0.54 -12.73 31.57
N ARG A 339 1.71 -12.10 31.46
CA ARG A 339 2.53 -11.76 32.62
C ARG A 339 2.14 -10.35 33.11
N HIS A 340 2.41 -10.06 34.38
CA HIS A 340 2.42 -8.70 34.90
C HIS A 340 3.88 -8.20 34.86
N PRO A 341 4.33 -7.58 33.76
CA PRO A 341 5.67 -7.04 33.72
C PRO A 341 5.73 -5.70 34.47
N ASP A 342 6.73 -5.56 35.34
CA ASP A 342 6.97 -4.36 36.15
C ASP A 342 7.17 -3.09 35.30
N ALA A 343 7.66 -3.26 34.06
CA ALA A 343 7.95 -2.17 33.13
C ALA A 343 6.73 -1.69 32.31
N SER A 344 5.57 -2.36 32.38
CA SER A 344 4.38 -1.97 31.64
C SER A 344 3.49 -1.03 32.45
N PRO A 345 2.94 0.04 31.84
CA PRO A 345 2.00 0.94 32.52
C PRO A 345 0.61 0.29 32.74
N TYR A 346 0.41 -0.94 32.26
CA TYR A 346 -0.87 -1.64 32.36
C TYR A 346 -1.00 -2.39 33.68
N LYS A 347 -2.01 -2.04 34.49
CA LYS A 347 -2.39 -2.81 35.68
C LYS A 347 -2.84 -4.25 35.36
N SER A 348 -3.23 -4.53 34.13
CA SER A 348 -3.69 -5.84 33.67
C SER A 348 -2.55 -6.64 33.06
N LYS A 349 -2.66 -7.97 33.03
CA LYS A 349 -1.78 -8.89 32.30
C LYS A 349 -1.49 -8.36 30.87
N THR A 350 -0.27 -8.54 30.39
CA THR A 350 0.16 -8.16 29.04
C THR A 350 0.88 -9.30 28.36
N LEU A 351 0.88 -9.30 27.03
CA LEU A 351 1.82 -10.10 26.25
C LEU A 351 3.04 -9.26 25.94
N THR A 352 4.20 -9.71 26.40
CA THR A 352 5.47 -9.09 26.06
C THR A 352 6.04 -9.76 24.82
N PHE A 353 6.34 -8.95 23.82
CA PHE A 353 7.11 -9.36 22.67
C PHE A 353 8.41 -8.58 22.63
N ARG A 354 9.44 -9.19 22.05
CA ARG A 354 10.73 -8.55 21.81
C ARG A 354 10.99 -8.44 20.33
N PHE A 355 11.50 -7.29 19.88
CA PHE A 355 12.07 -7.17 18.55
C PHE A 355 13.38 -6.37 18.56
N VAL A 356 14.24 -6.70 17.61
CA VAL A 356 15.49 -5.98 17.39
C VAL A 356 15.21 -4.78 16.50
N ASP A 357 15.52 -3.59 16.99
CA ASP A 357 15.65 -2.40 16.16
C ASP A 357 16.95 -2.52 15.35
N TRP A 358 16.83 -3.09 14.15
CA TRP A 358 17.95 -3.29 13.25
C TRP A 358 18.34 -2.02 12.48
N LEU A 359 17.61 -0.91 12.62
CA LEU A 359 17.83 0.33 11.86
C LEU A 359 19.21 0.95 12.13
N PRO A 360 19.69 1.10 13.39
CA PRO A 360 21.03 1.62 13.66
C PRO A 360 22.14 0.76 13.07
N ARG A 361 21.97 -0.57 13.12
CA ARG A 361 22.92 -1.50 12.53
C ARG A 361 22.98 -1.34 11.01
N ALA A 362 21.82 -1.23 10.35
CA ALA A 362 21.77 -1.02 8.91
C ALA A 362 22.41 0.32 8.50
N ALA A 363 22.23 1.37 9.31
CA ALA A 363 22.90 2.66 9.09
C ALA A 363 24.43 2.55 9.21
N SER A 364 24.93 1.87 10.25
CA SER A 364 26.38 1.63 10.43
C SER A 364 26.98 0.80 9.30
N GLU A 365 26.33 -0.32 8.94
CA GLU A 365 26.78 -1.19 7.85
C GLU A 365 26.79 -0.47 6.48
N ASP A 366 25.91 0.51 6.28
CA ASP A 366 25.93 1.32 5.07
C ASP A 366 26.99 2.40 5.13
N SER A 367 27.23 3.01 6.28
CA SER A 367 28.31 3.99 6.50
C SER A 367 29.70 3.37 6.28
N GLU A 368 29.94 2.15 6.74
CA GLU A 368 31.17 1.41 6.41
C GLU A 368 31.32 1.16 4.90
N LYS A 369 30.21 0.89 4.20
CA LYS A 369 30.23 0.73 2.74
C LYS A 369 30.40 2.05 2.00
N VAL A 370 30.05 3.19 2.63
CA VAL A 370 30.36 4.52 2.09
C VAL A 370 31.87 4.69 2.06
N GLN A 371 32.56 4.46 3.17
CA GLN A 371 34.02 4.56 3.26
C GLN A 371 34.72 3.69 2.20
N ARG A 372 34.34 2.41 2.10
CA ARG A 372 34.88 1.51 1.06
C ARG A 372 34.55 1.94 -0.37
N ALA A 373 33.43 2.63 -0.57
CA ALA A 373 33.08 3.14 -1.90
C ALA A 373 33.90 4.39 -2.24
N GLU A 374 34.21 5.24 -1.26
CA GLU A 374 35.09 6.41 -1.39
C GLU A 374 36.54 5.98 -1.63
N GLU A 375 37.04 4.96 -0.94
CA GLU A 375 38.37 4.37 -1.17
C GLU A 375 38.58 3.86 -2.60
N VAL A 376 37.52 3.40 -3.26
CA VAL A 376 37.52 2.92 -4.65
C VAL A 376 37.00 4.00 -5.61
N GLU A 377 36.96 5.27 -5.17
CA GLU A 377 36.53 6.44 -5.94
C GLU A 377 35.13 6.31 -6.59
N ASN A 378 34.27 5.44 -6.05
CA ASN A 378 32.91 5.23 -6.53
C ASN A 378 31.94 6.17 -5.81
N PHE A 379 32.06 7.46 -6.08
CA PHE A 379 31.31 8.52 -5.41
C PHE A 379 29.80 8.39 -5.57
N SER A 380 29.30 7.96 -6.74
CA SER A 380 27.87 7.70 -6.96
C SER A 380 27.36 6.63 -6.00
N LYS A 381 28.07 5.51 -5.85
CA LYS A 381 27.70 4.48 -4.88
C LYS A 381 27.81 4.96 -3.43
N ALA A 382 28.84 5.74 -3.09
CA ALA A 382 29.03 6.32 -1.77
C ALA A 382 27.84 7.22 -1.38
N GLU A 383 27.42 8.12 -2.26
CA GLU A 383 26.26 9.00 -2.04
C GLU A 383 24.97 8.20 -1.80
N ARG A 384 24.72 7.18 -2.62
CA ARG A 384 23.55 6.29 -2.49
C ARG A 384 23.48 5.62 -1.12
N LEU A 385 24.63 5.14 -0.66
CA LEU A 385 24.76 4.47 0.63
C LEU A 385 24.63 5.46 1.79
N ARG A 386 25.20 6.66 1.65
CA ARG A 386 25.09 7.73 2.65
C ARG A 386 23.64 8.14 2.88
N PHE A 387 22.86 8.29 1.81
CA PHE A 387 21.42 8.58 1.93
C PHE A 387 20.68 7.42 2.59
N ARG A 388 21.03 6.17 2.26
CA ARG A 388 20.41 5.00 2.85
C ARG A 388 20.69 4.91 4.36
N ALA A 389 21.92 5.23 4.78
CA ALA A 389 22.30 5.31 6.18
C ALA A 389 21.50 6.39 6.93
N ALA A 390 21.51 7.63 6.41
CA ALA A 390 20.77 8.75 7.00
C ALA A 390 19.25 8.48 7.09
N LYS A 391 18.70 7.78 6.09
CA LYS A 391 17.30 7.33 6.12
C LYS A 391 17.03 6.36 7.27
N PHE A 392 17.90 5.37 7.50
CA PHE A 392 17.72 4.44 8.61
C PHE A 392 17.89 5.12 9.96
N GLU A 393 18.80 6.09 10.08
CA GLU A 393 18.94 6.94 11.27
C GLU A 393 17.67 7.77 11.53
N ASP A 394 17.10 8.42 10.51
CA ASP A 394 15.83 9.15 10.65
C ASP A 394 14.73 8.21 11.14
N MET A 395 14.59 7.01 10.57
CA MET A 395 13.58 6.04 10.99
C MET A 395 13.80 5.54 12.42
N HIS A 396 15.05 5.31 12.84
CA HIS A 396 15.40 4.99 14.22
C HIS A 396 14.98 6.13 15.16
N GLN A 397 15.32 7.37 14.83
CA GLN A 397 14.94 8.54 15.63
C GLN A 397 13.42 8.70 15.71
N GLN A 398 12.70 8.41 14.63
CA GLN A 398 11.23 8.41 14.64
C GLN A 398 10.67 7.34 15.60
N LEU A 399 11.28 6.15 15.65
CA LEU A 399 10.91 5.12 16.62
C LEU A 399 11.20 5.60 18.04
N MET A 400 12.40 6.09 18.32
CA MET A 400 12.80 6.58 19.65
C MET A 400 11.90 7.72 20.14
N ASN A 401 11.60 8.71 19.29
CA ASN A 401 10.65 9.78 19.60
C ASN A 401 9.25 9.24 19.95
N THR A 402 8.85 8.12 19.34
CA THR A 402 7.55 7.47 19.63
C THR A 402 7.57 6.83 21.01
N ILE A 403 8.64 6.11 21.34
CA ILE A 403 8.84 5.48 22.64
C ILE A 403 8.88 6.57 23.73
N GLU A 404 9.74 7.59 23.56
CA GLU A 404 9.87 8.69 24.52
C GLU A 404 8.53 9.42 24.73
N LEU A 405 7.78 9.69 23.65
CA LEU A 405 6.48 10.32 23.75
C LEU A 405 5.49 9.49 24.59
N GLN A 406 5.48 8.16 24.44
CA GLN A 406 4.64 7.27 25.24
C GLN A 406 5.00 7.37 26.73
N HIS A 407 6.30 7.29 27.05
CA HIS A 407 6.82 7.37 28.41
C HIS A 407 6.54 8.71 29.10
N LEU A 408 6.84 9.82 28.42
CA LEU A 408 6.59 11.16 28.98
C LEU A 408 5.09 11.45 29.16
N THR A 409 4.26 11.02 28.20
CA THR A 409 2.80 11.19 28.32
C THR A 409 2.24 10.41 29.51
N HIS A 410 2.75 9.19 29.75
CA HIS A 410 2.36 8.40 30.92
C HIS A 410 2.82 9.04 32.24
N ARG A 411 4.08 9.49 32.32
CA ARG A 411 4.61 10.21 33.50
C ARG A 411 3.80 11.47 33.81
N PHE A 412 3.52 12.27 32.79
CA PHE A 412 2.67 13.46 32.91
C PHE A 412 1.27 13.14 33.42
N THR A 413 0.65 12.07 32.91
CA THR A 413 -0.68 11.63 33.37
C THR A 413 -0.64 11.18 34.83
N ARG A 414 0.42 10.46 35.26
CA ARG A 414 0.59 10.04 36.66
C ARG A 414 0.83 11.23 37.60
N LEU A 415 1.61 12.22 37.17
CA LEU A 415 1.84 13.43 37.97
C LEU A 415 0.55 14.21 38.17
N ARG A 416 -0.24 14.45 37.12
CA ARG A 416 -1.55 15.09 37.23
C ARG A 416 -2.56 14.33 38.12
N GLN A 417 -2.35 13.04 38.33
CA GLN A 417 -3.19 12.23 39.23
C GLN A 417 -2.73 12.27 40.68
N LYS A 418 -1.47 12.63 40.95
CA LYS A 418 -0.98 12.85 42.32
C LYS A 418 -1.45 14.22 42.78
N LYS A 419 -1.96 14.33 44.02
CA LYS A 419 -2.40 15.59 44.63
C LYS A 419 -1.25 16.56 44.95
N VAL A 420 0.00 16.19 44.69
CA VAL A 420 1.19 17.00 44.96
C VAL A 420 1.59 17.69 43.66
N ASP A 421 1.37 19.00 43.60
CA ASP A 421 1.66 19.84 42.44
C ASP A 421 3.15 20.15 42.34
N ASP A 422 3.89 19.33 41.58
CA ASP A 422 5.14 19.81 40.97
C ASP A 422 4.80 20.54 39.67
N GLU A 423 4.38 21.80 39.80
CA GLU A 423 4.01 22.64 38.66
C GLU A 423 5.17 22.80 37.66
N ARG A 424 6.41 22.90 38.17
CA ARG A 424 7.62 23.07 37.34
C ARG A 424 7.86 21.83 36.49
N GLU A 425 7.78 20.64 37.08
CA GLU A 425 7.92 19.38 36.33
C GLU A 425 6.78 19.20 35.32
N THR A 426 5.55 19.57 35.70
CA THR A 426 4.37 19.47 34.84
C THR A 426 4.51 20.32 33.58
N VAL A 427 4.91 21.60 33.72
CA VAL A 427 5.16 22.50 32.58
C VAL A 427 6.31 21.97 31.71
N ARG A 428 7.39 21.48 32.33
CA ARG A 428 8.53 20.90 31.60
C ARG A 428 8.12 19.68 30.76
N LEU A 429 7.32 18.78 31.33
CA LEU A 429 6.82 17.59 30.62
C LEU A 429 5.86 17.97 29.51
N GLU A 430 4.96 18.92 29.73
CA GLU A 430 4.03 19.39 28.70
C GLU A 430 4.76 19.99 27.50
N GLN A 431 5.78 20.81 27.74
CA GLN A 431 6.62 21.37 26.68
C GLN A 431 7.35 20.28 25.89
N LYS A 432 7.95 19.30 26.59
CA LYS A 432 8.61 18.15 25.93
C LYS A 432 7.63 17.32 25.11
N ILE A 433 6.45 17.00 25.65
CA ILE A 433 5.39 16.28 24.93
C ILE A 433 4.95 17.06 23.69
N LYS A 434 4.78 18.39 23.79
CA LYS A 434 4.43 19.25 22.66
C LYS A 434 5.50 19.22 21.57
N LYS A 435 6.79 19.26 21.94
CA LYS A 435 7.93 19.12 21.03
C LYS A 435 7.92 17.75 20.34
N LEU A 436 7.79 16.67 21.10
CA LEU A 436 7.75 15.30 20.56
C LEU A 436 6.52 15.03 19.69
N LYS A 437 5.35 15.57 20.02
CA LYS A 437 4.14 15.47 19.17
C LYS A 437 4.36 16.13 17.81
N ARG A 438 5.12 17.24 17.74
CA ARG A 438 5.50 17.91 16.49
C ARG A 438 6.58 17.13 15.73
N ALA A 439 7.57 16.58 16.43
CA ALA A 439 8.65 15.78 15.87
C ALA A 439 8.22 14.35 15.48
N ARG A 440 7.06 13.90 15.97
CA ARG A 440 6.52 12.57 15.69
C ARG A 440 6.23 12.44 14.21
N ARG A 441 6.90 11.46 13.62
CA ARG A 441 6.79 11.15 12.21
C ARG A 441 6.44 9.67 11.96
N SER A 442 6.11 8.90 12.98
CA SER A 442 5.57 7.53 12.86
C SER A 442 4.03 7.48 13.00
N ALA A 443 3.39 6.58 12.25
CA ALA A 443 1.99 6.21 12.48
C ALA A 443 1.88 5.04 13.48
N PRO A 444 0.68 4.75 14.02
CA PRO A 444 0.48 3.60 14.88
C PRO A 444 0.93 2.28 14.20
N PRO A 445 1.58 1.37 14.94
CA PRO A 445 2.03 0.11 14.40
C PRO A 445 0.87 -0.84 14.13
N ARG A 446 1.11 -1.86 13.30
CA ARG A 446 0.15 -2.92 12.98
C ARG A 446 0.72 -4.28 13.28
N LEU A 447 -0.08 -5.18 13.82
CA LEU A 447 0.31 -6.56 14.06
C LEU A 447 -0.28 -7.46 12.99
N LEU A 448 0.57 -8.22 12.32
CA LEU A 448 0.17 -9.21 11.34
C LEU A 448 0.52 -10.61 11.83
N LEU A 449 -0.49 -11.47 11.95
CA LEU A 449 -0.28 -12.90 12.07
C LEU A 449 -0.13 -13.51 10.67
N ARG A 450 1.03 -14.10 10.36
CA ARG A 450 1.27 -14.78 9.08
C ARG A 450 2.12 -16.02 9.27
N ASP A 451 1.66 -17.16 8.76
CA ASP A 451 2.39 -18.42 8.75
C ASP A 451 2.94 -18.81 10.15
N GLY A 452 2.16 -18.60 11.21
CA GLY A 452 2.58 -18.88 12.60
C GLY A 452 3.61 -17.88 13.17
N LYS A 453 3.79 -16.72 12.54
CA LYS A 453 4.66 -15.63 13.01
C LYS A 453 3.84 -14.39 13.29
N VAL A 454 4.26 -13.63 14.30
CA VAL A 454 3.74 -12.29 14.58
C VAL A 454 4.72 -11.26 14.03
N ILE A 455 4.25 -10.41 13.12
CA ILE A 455 5.04 -9.37 12.47
C ILE A 455 4.48 -8.02 12.91
N LEU A 456 5.34 -7.20 13.52
CA LEU A 456 5.05 -5.80 13.81
C LEU A 456 5.40 -4.95 12.59
N GLN A 457 4.45 -4.20 12.07
CA GLN A 457 4.68 -3.22 11.02
C GLN A 457 4.65 -1.81 11.60
N VAL A 458 5.75 -1.07 11.49
CA VAL A 458 5.84 0.32 11.92
C VAL A 458 5.87 1.22 10.69
N PRO A 459 4.85 2.07 10.47
CA PRO A 459 4.88 3.07 9.40
C PRO A 459 5.67 4.31 9.85
N PHE A 460 6.77 4.60 9.18
CA PHE A 460 7.59 5.79 9.33
C PHE A 460 7.26 6.79 8.22
N LEU A 461 7.30 8.09 8.47
CA LEU A 461 7.24 9.02 7.35
C LEU A 461 8.55 8.93 6.57
N SER A 462 8.44 9.10 5.26
CA SER A 462 9.60 9.36 4.41
C SER A 462 10.54 10.39 5.05
N PRO A 463 11.87 10.25 4.89
CA PRO A 463 12.82 11.33 5.13
C PRO A 463 12.28 12.66 4.60
N ASN A 464 12.41 13.72 5.39
CA ASN A 464 11.99 15.05 5.00
C ASN A 464 13.02 15.64 4.02
N GLY A 465 12.67 16.76 3.38
CA GLY A 465 13.60 17.47 2.51
C GLY A 465 14.92 17.82 3.22
N GLU A 466 14.91 18.05 4.53
CA GLU A 466 16.12 18.35 5.31
C GLU A 466 17.13 17.18 5.32
N VAL A 467 16.67 15.93 5.54
CA VAL A 467 17.57 14.75 5.50
C VAL A 467 18.16 14.59 4.10
N SER A 468 17.33 14.72 3.06
CA SER A 468 17.82 14.65 1.68
C SER A 468 18.80 15.78 1.36
N SER A 469 18.49 17.03 1.70
CA SER A 469 19.35 18.19 1.47
C SER A 469 20.65 18.14 2.24
N LYS A 470 20.64 17.56 3.46
CA LYS A 470 21.87 17.35 4.25
C LYS A 470 22.82 16.37 3.57
N VAL A 471 22.28 15.33 2.93
CA VAL A 471 23.10 14.26 2.33
C VAL A 471 23.49 14.56 0.89
N LEU A 472 22.55 15.02 0.08
CA LEU A 472 22.71 15.24 -1.36
C LEU A 472 23.16 16.67 -1.69
N GLY A 473 23.17 17.57 -0.70
CA GLY A 473 23.39 19.00 -0.88
C GLY A 473 22.16 19.73 -1.41
N ALA A 474 22.30 21.05 -1.57
CA ALA A 474 21.34 21.84 -2.33
C ALA A 474 21.59 21.60 -3.82
N ARG A 475 20.65 20.92 -4.49
CA ARG A 475 20.67 20.68 -5.94
C ARG A 475 19.53 21.43 -6.60
N GLU A 476 19.81 22.07 -7.73
CA GLU A 476 18.78 22.58 -8.61
C GLU A 476 18.31 21.47 -9.54
N TYR A 477 16.99 21.30 -9.64
CA TYR A 477 16.36 20.30 -10.50
C TYR A 477 15.53 21.00 -11.57
N ASP A 478 15.98 20.89 -12.82
CA ASP A 478 15.41 21.53 -14.00
C ASP A 478 15.18 20.53 -15.15
N ASN A 479 16.01 19.49 -15.22
CA ASN A 479 16.03 18.52 -16.30
C ASN A 479 14.78 17.61 -16.34
N ARG A 480 14.55 17.04 -17.52
CA ARG A 480 13.47 16.09 -17.81
C ARG A 480 14.06 14.80 -18.35
N ALA A 481 13.49 13.66 -17.92
CA ALA A 481 13.91 12.36 -18.40
C ALA A 481 12.73 11.53 -18.89
N GLY A 482 12.96 10.77 -19.96
CA GLY A 482 12.08 9.74 -20.49
C GLY A 482 12.42 8.36 -19.93
N VAL A 483 11.39 7.52 -19.77
CA VAL A 483 11.52 6.12 -19.34
C VAL A 483 10.70 5.23 -20.25
N ASP A 484 11.41 4.47 -21.06
CA ASP A 484 10.81 3.60 -22.07
C ASP A 484 11.04 2.14 -21.74
N ARG A 485 10.12 1.30 -22.21
CA ARG A 485 10.28 -0.15 -22.09
C ARG A 485 11.09 -0.66 -23.27
N GLY A 486 12.32 -1.10 -23.01
CA GLY A 486 13.17 -1.65 -24.06
C GLY A 486 12.75 -3.04 -24.53
N ILE A 487 13.18 -3.39 -25.76
CA ILE A 487 13.07 -4.73 -26.32
C ILE A 487 14.21 -5.62 -25.82
N ARG A 488 15.43 -5.07 -25.82
CA ARG A 488 16.68 -5.75 -25.40
C ARG A 488 16.92 -5.71 -23.90
N VAL A 489 16.56 -4.59 -23.25
CA VAL A 489 16.62 -4.41 -21.80
C VAL A 489 15.26 -4.05 -21.24
N PRO A 490 14.96 -4.38 -19.97
CA PRO A 490 13.68 -4.08 -19.35
C PRO A 490 13.25 -2.62 -19.39
N VAL A 491 14.20 -1.70 -19.18
CA VAL A 491 13.96 -0.26 -19.07
C VAL A 491 15.12 0.50 -19.69
N VAL A 492 14.81 1.53 -20.46
CA VAL A 492 15.76 2.52 -20.98
C VAL A 492 15.40 3.86 -20.36
N LEU A 493 16.41 4.60 -19.93
CA LEU A 493 16.27 5.96 -19.41
C LEU A 493 17.03 6.90 -20.33
N SER A 494 16.44 8.05 -20.64
CA SER A 494 17.09 9.11 -21.40
C SER A 494 16.87 10.44 -20.69
N VAL A 495 17.90 11.26 -20.58
CA VAL A 495 17.82 12.64 -20.10
C VAL A 495 18.43 13.55 -21.14
N GLN A 496 17.74 14.64 -21.45
CA GLN A 496 18.26 15.68 -22.33
C GLN A 496 18.95 16.74 -21.48
N LYS A 497 20.22 17.01 -21.76
CA LYS A 497 21.01 18.11 -21.18
C LYS A 497 21.63 18.91 -22.32
N GLU A 498 21.37 20.21 -22.40
CA GLU A 498 22.08 21.12 -23.32
C GLU A 498 22.16 20.61 -24.78
N GLN A 499 21.07 20.00 -25.28
CA GLN A 499 20.93 19.37 -26.60
C GLN A 499 21.57 17.98 -26.78
N GLU A 500 22.32 17.47 -25.81
CA GLU A 500 22.81 16.11 -25.77
C GLU A 500 21.88 15.16 -24.98
N TYR A 501 21.87 13.89 -25.37
CA TYR A 501 21.12 12.85 -24.67
C TYR A 501 22.07 11.92 -23.92
N THR A 502 21.87 11.79 -22.61
CA THR A 502 22.49 10.72 -21.83
C THR A 502 21.50 9.58 -21.65
N GLU A 503 21.91 8.37 -22.04
CA GLU A 503 21.07 7.18 -21.93
C GLU A 503 21.61 6.18 -20.89
N LEU A 504 20.70 5.47 -20.22
CA LEU A 504 21.03 4.37 -19.33
C LEU A 504 20.15 3.15 -19.61
N LEU A 505 20.82 2.05 -20.01
CA LEU A 505 20.19 0.75 -20.24
C LEU A 505 20.17 -0.07 -18.94
N LEU A 506 18.97 -0.34 -18.40
CA LEU A 506 18.84 -1.05 -17.13
C LEU A 506 18.78 -2.57 -17.30
N ASN A 507 19.94 -3.22 -17.25
CA ASN A 507 20.05 -4.68 -17.29
C ASN A 507 19.76 -5.34 -15.92
N VAL A 508 18.90 -6.38 -15.92
CA VAL A 508 18.59 -7.28 -14.79
C VAL A 508 18.34 -8.73 -15.28
N GLU A 509 19.02 -9.15 -16.34
CA GLU A 509 18.84 -10.44 -17.02
C GLU A 509 18.94 -11.64 -16.08
N TYR A 510 19.94 -11.66 -15.19
CA TYR A 510 20.12 -12.76 -14.23
C TYR A 510 18.86 -13.01 -13.38
N LEU A 511 18.23 -11.95 -12.87
CA LEU A 511 17.02 -12.05 -12.06
C LEU A 511 15.82 -12.49 -12.90
N ILE A 512 15.73 -12.02 -14.14
CA ILE A 512 14.67 -12.40 -15.08
C ILE A 512 14.81 -13.87 -15.48
N GLY A 513 16.03 -14.34 -15.81
CA GLY A 513 16.31 -15.73 -16.14
C GLY A 513 15.95 -16.66 -14.99
N LYS A 514 16.36 -16.32 -13.76
CA LYS A 514 15.99 -17.08 -12.54
C LYS A 514 14.49 -17.11 -12.30
N ARG A 515 13.80 -15.98 -12.53
CA ARG A 515 12.35 -15.87 -12.44
C ARG A 515 11.66 -16.77 -13.46
N GLU A 516 12.09 -16.74 -14.71
CA GLU A 516 11.51 -17.53 -15.81
C GLU A 516 11.70 -19.03 -15.60
N TYR A 517 12.89 -19.44 -15.16
CA TYR A 517 13.15 -20.82 -14.79
C TYR A 517 12.17 -21.34 -13.74
N LEU A 518 12.00 -20.61 -12.63
CA LEU A 518 11.07 -21.01 -11.56
C LEU A 518 9.61 -20.96 -12.00
N ARG A 519 9.25 -20.02 -12.87
CA ARG A 519 7.90 -19.90 -13.45
C ARG A 519 7.59 -21.13 -14.32
N LYS A 520 8.49 -21.53 -15.21
CA LYS A 520 8.36 -22.74 -16.05
C LYS A 520 8.25 -24.00 -15.19
N GLN A 521 9.08 -24.13 -14.15
CA GLN A 521 8.98 -25.24 -13.20
C GLN A 521 7.63 -25.28 -12.48
N ALA A 522 7.12 -24.13 -12.00
CA ALA A 522 5.84 -24.05 -11.35
C ALA A 522 4.69 -24.47 -12.27
N TYR A 523 4.68 -24.00 -13.52
CA TYR A 523 3.67 -24.41 -14.51
C TYR A 523 3.69 -25.90 -14.81
N ARG A 524 4.89 -26.49 -15.02
CA ARG A 524 5.03 -27.93 -15.25
C ARG A 524 4.46 -28.73 -14.08
N LEU A 525 4.83 -28.36 -12.85
CA LEU A 525 4.36 -29.03 -11.64
C LEU A 525 2.86 -28.84 -11.42
N GLN A 526 2.33 -27.65 -11.72
CA GLN A 526 0.91 -27.35 -11.63
C GLN A 526 0.10 -28.22 -12.60
N SER A 527 0.50 -28.31 -13.86
CA SER A 527 -0.16 -29.19 -14.84
C SER A 527 -0.18 -30.65 -14.38
N VAL A 528 0.94 -31.16 -13.84
CA VAL A 528 0.99 -32.52 -13.28
C VAL A 528 0.09 -32.68 -12.05
N SER A 529 0.06 -31.67 -11.18
CA SER A 529 -0.78 -31.68 -9.97
C SER A 529 -2.26 -31.63 -10.29
N ASP A 530 -2.66 -30.79 -11.25
CA ASP A 530 -4.05 -30.61 -11.68
C ASP A 530 -4.58 -31.90 -12.32
N LYS A 531 -3.76 -32.59 -13.15
CA LYS A 531 -4.12 -33.94 -13.66
C LYS A 531 -4.38 -34.94 -12.53
N LYS A 532 -3.54 -34.94 -11.49
CA LYS A 532 -3.72 -35.83 -10.33
C LYS A 532 -4.97 -35.49 -9.52
N LYS A 533 -5.26 -34.20 -9.32
CA LYS A 533 -6.48 -33.75 -8.65
C LYS A 533 -7.73 -34.15 -9.41
N ASN A 534 -7.76 -33.90 -10.72
CA ASN A 534 -8.91 -34.27 -11.56
C ASN A 534 -9.16 -35.78 -11.55
N ASN A 535 -8.09 -36.60 -11.56
CA ASN A 535 -8.23 -38.06 -11.42
C ASN A 535 -8.77 -38.45 -10.04
N TRP A 536 -8.25 -37.84 -8.96
CA TRP A 536 -8.74 -38.07 -7.60
C TRP A 536 -10.21 -37.68 -7.44
N GLU A 537 -10.62 -36.50 -7.90
CA GLU A 537 -12.00 -36.02 -7.82
C GLU A 537 -12.97 -36.91 -8.60
N ARG A 538 -12.56 -37.43 -9.76
CA ARG A 538 -13.35 -38.39 -10.53
C ARG A 538 -13.54 -39.71 -9.78
N LYS A 539 -12.50 -40.22 -9.11
CA LYS A 539 -12.54 -41.50 -8.40
C LYS A 539 -13.13 -41.42 -7.00
N ARG A 540 -13.02 -40.27 -6.33
CA ARG A 540 -13.28 -40.07 -4.89
C ARG A 540 -13.84 -38.68 -4.63
N LYS A 541 -15.05 -38.43 -5.13
CA LYS A 541 -15.73 -37.14 -5.02
C LYS A 541 -16.01 -36.79 -3.54
N GLY A 542 -15.70 -35.57 -3.13
CA GLY A 542 -15.97 -35.07 -1.77
C GLY A 542 -14.94 -35.46 -0.69
N LEU A 543 -14.00 -36.37 -0.98
CA LEU A 543 -12.94 -36.76 -0.05
C LEU A 543 -11.73 -35.84 -0.15
N SER A 544 -11.10 -35.55 1.00
CA SER A 544 -9.88 -34.75 1.08
C SER A 544 -8.74 -35.35 0.23
N TYR A 545 -7.92 -34.48 -0.38
CA TYR A 545 -6.81 -34.94 -1.19
C TYR A 545 -5.75 -35.65 -0.34
N PRO A 546 -5.11 -36.69 -0.88
CA PRO A 546 -4.05 -37.41 -0.18
C PRO A 546 -2.83 -36.51 0.03
N GLY A 547 -2.08 -36.79 1.11
CA GLY A 547 -0.95 -35.96 1.56
C GLY A 547 0.12 -35.70 0.50
N HIS A 548 0.34 -36.61 -0.45
CA HIS A 548 1.31 -36.43 -1.53
C HIS A 548 0.87 -35.38 -2.57
N ILE A 549 -0.44 -35.19 -2.80
CA ILE A 549 -0.98 -34.09 -3.64
C ILE A 549 -0.84 -32.77 -2.90
N LEU A 550 -1.24 -32.73 -1.62
CA LEU A 550 -1.13 -31.55 -0.77
C LEU A 550 0.33 -31.08 -0.61
N LYS A 551 1.29 -32.01 -0.49
CA LYS A 551 2.73 -31.70 -0.44
C LYS A 551 3.21 -31.04 -1.74
N LYS A 552 2.73 -31.51 -2.90
CA LYS A 552 3.04 -30.90 -4.21
C LYS A 552 2.43 -29.50 -4.33
N GLU A 553 1.20 -29.28 -3.87
CA GLU A 553 0.60 -27.94 -3.81
C GLU A 553 1.40 -26.97 -2.94
N LYS A 554 1.80 -27.41 -1.73
CA LYS A 554 2.65 -26.58 -0.85
C LYS A 554 3.95 -26.18 -1.55
N HIS A 555 4.55 -27.10 -2.31
CA HIS A 555 5.75 -26.83 -3.09
C HIS A 555 5.49 -25.85 -4.26
N ILE A 556 4.42 -26.05 -5.04
CA ILE A 556 3.99 -25.12 -6.10
C ILE A 556 3.76 -23.70 -5.53
N ASN A 557 3.07 -23.61 -4.39
CA ASN A 557 2.85 -22.35 -3.68
C ASN A 557 4.16 -21.71 -3.20
N ALA A 558 5.16 -22.50 -2.80
CA ALA A 558 6.49 -21.99 -2.45
C ALA A 558 7.25 -21.45 -3.67
N LEU A 559 7.16 -22.13 -4.82
CA LEU A 559 7.74 -21.65 -6.09
C LEU A 559 7.10 -20.34 -6.53
N TRP A 560 5.77 -20.25 -6.54
CA TRP A 560 5.07 -19.00 -6.86
C TRP A 560 5.37 -17.86 -5.89
N ARG A 561 5.60 -18.16 -4.61
CA ARG A 561 6.11 -17.17 -3.64
C ARG A 561 7.52 -16.71 -3.98
N LYS A 562 8.40 -17.60 -4.45
CA LYS A 562 9.76 -17.26 -4.89
C LYS A 562 9.74 -16.41 -6.17
N VAL A 563 8.91 -16.75 -7.16
CA VAL A 563 8.68 -15.94 -8.37
C VAL A 563 8.23 -14.52 -8.01
N ARG A 564 7.22 -14.39 -7.13
CA ARG A 564 6.73 -13.07 -6.68
C ARG A 564 7.79 -12.27 -5.89
N ARG A 565 8.72 -12.94 -5.21
CA ARG A 565 9.86 -12.26 -4.55
C ARG A 565 10.84 -11.72 -5.60
N LEU A 566 11.16 -12.51 -6.62
CA LEU A 566 12.01 -12.06 -7.72
C LEU A 566 11.36 -10.91 -8.50
N ASP A 567 10.05 -10.93 -8.74
CA ASP A 567 9.34 -9.79 -9.34
C ASP A 567 9.57 -8.49 -8.56
N ARG A 568 9.48 -8.55 -7.23
CA ARG A 568 9.70 -7.38 -6.36
C ARG A 568 11.15 -6.94 -6.35
N GLU A 569 12.09 -7.88 -6.42
CA GLU A 569 13.52 -7.61 -6.48
C GLU A 569 13.90 -6.91 -7.79
N VAL A 570 13.44 -7.45 -8.93
CA VAL A 570 13.58 -6.83 -10.26
C VAL A 570 13.06 -5.40 -10.24
N VAL A 571 11.83 -5.20 -9.76
CA VAL A 571 11.20 -3.88 -9.64
C VAL A 571 12.03 -2.93 -8.78
N ARG A 572 12.51 -3.38 -7.62
CA ARG A 572 13.31 -2.55 -6.71
C ARG A 572 14.66 -2.17 -7.29
N VAL A 573 15.34 -3.10 -7.96
CA VAL A 573 16.64 -2.84 -8.59
C VAL A 573 16.48 -1.82 -9.71
N ILE A 574 15.51 -2.02 -10.60
CA ILE A 574 15.18 -1.07 -11.67
C ILE A 574 14.84 0.29 -11.06
N ALA A 575 13.89 0.33 -10.12
CA ALA A 575 13.45 1.58 -9.53
C ALA A 575 14.58 2.34 -8.82
N SER A 576 15.45 1.62 -8.10
CA SER A 576 16.61 2.24 -7.45
C SER A 576 17.56 2.83 -8.48
N LYS A 577 17.92 2.09 -9.54
CA LYS A 577 18.80 2.61 -10.60
C LYS A 577 18.17 3.83 -11.29
N THR A 578 16.88 3.78 -11.61
CA THR A 578 16.15 4.91 -12.21
C THR A 578 16.19 6.16 -11.35
N VAL A 579 15.89 6.01 -10.06
CA VAL A 579 15.83 7.13 -9.13
C VAL A 579 17.20 7.78 -8.98
N TRP A 580 18.26 6.98 -8.85
CA TRP A 580 19.61 7.52 -8.67
C TRP A 580 20.18 8.15 -9.94
N PHE A 581 19.88 7.58 -11.11
CA PHE A 581 20.13 8.27 -12.39
C PHE A 581 19.42 9.62 -12.45
N CYS A 582 18.18 9.72 -11.96
CA CYS A 582 17.49 11.01 -11.89
C CYS A 582 18.18 12.00 -10.95
N GLU A 583 18.73 11.55 -9.82
CA GLU A 583 19.45 12.42 -8.88
C GLU A 583 20.78 12.92 -9.45
N GLU A 584 21.52 12.05 -10.14
CA GLU A 584 22.80 12.36 -10.79
C GLU A 584 22.64 13.38 -11.92
N HIS A 585 21.52 13.30 -12.65
CA HIS A 585 21.24 14.20 -13.77
C HIS A 585 20.30 15.35 -13.40
N SER A 586 20.06 15.62 -12.11
CA SER A 586 19.19 16.72 -11.64
C SER A 586 17.81 16.73 -12.28
N VAL A 587 17.24 15.54 -12.53
CA VAL A 587 15.95 15.39 -13.19
C VAL A 587 14.83 15.84 -12.27
N LYS A 588 14.13 16.92 -12.63
CA LYS A 588 12.92 17.38 -11.96
C LYS A 588 11.72 16.51 -12.26
N THR A 589 11.55 16.16 -13.55
CA THR A 589 10.34 15.50 -14.04
C THR A 589 10.70 14.27 -14.86
N LEU A 590 10.15 13.12 -14.45
CA LEU A 590 10.34 11.82 -15.08
C LEU A 590 9.06 11.40 -15.80
N PHE A 591 9.15 11.04 -17.07
CA PHE A 591 8.03 10.65 -17.91
C PHE A 591 8.12 9.16 -18.25
N PHE A 592 7.13 8.39 -17.81
CA PHE A 592 6.97 6.98 -18.19
C PHE A 592 5.96 6.80 -19.32
N GLU A 593 6.15 5.82 -20.17
CA GLU A 593 5.08 5.34 -21.04
C GLU A 593 3.92 4.69 -20.25
N ASP A 594 2.67 5.09 -20.53
CA ASP A 594 1.47 4.45 -19.96
C ASP A 594 1.13 3.13 -20.69
N LEU A 595 1.95 2.10 -20.44
CA LEU A 595 1.76 0.74 -20.97
C LEU A 595 0.80 -0.12 -20.14
N GLN A 596 0.06 0.45 -19.17
CA GLN A 596 -0.84 -0.33 -18.30
C GLN A 596 -1.97 -1.03 -19.08
N SER A 597 -2.32 -0.52 -20.26
CA SER A 597 -3.31 -1.10 -21.17
C SER A 597 -2.71 -1.96 -22.29
N PHE A 598 -1.38 -2.08 -22.36
CA PHE A 598 -0.70 -2.93 -23.32
C PHE A 598 -0.87 -4.39 -22.91
N GLN A 599 -1.42 -5.20 -23.80
CA GLN A 599 -1.48 -6.65 -23.64
C GLN A 599 -0.58 -7.25 -24.71
N ALA A 600 0.37 -8.07 -24.28
CA ALA A 600 1.19 -8.85 -25.20
C ALA A 600 0.29 -9.71 -26.10
N HIS A 601 0.65 -9.83 -27.39
CA HIS A 601 0.14 -10.91 -28.22
C HIS A 601 0.61 -12.25 -27.64
N GLY A 602 -0.31 -13.20 -27.50
CA GLY A 602 0.01 -14.53 -26.97
C GLY A 602 1.07 -15.23 -27.82
N GLY A 603 2.06 -15.85 -27.19
CA GLY A 603 3.13 -16.61 -27.88
C GLY A 603 4.44 -15.84 -28.14
N SER A 604 4.48 -14.53 -27.87
CA SER A 604 5.72 -13.75 -28.00
C SER A 604 6.75 -14.14 -26.93
N LYS A 605 7.98 -14.46 -27.35
CA LYS A 605 9.07 -14.95 -26.47
C LYS A 605 9.98 -13.82 -25.95
N ASP A 606 9.80 -12.58 -26.37
CA ASP A 606 10.79 -11.52 -26.12
C ASP A 606 10.83 -11.07 -24.65
N LEU A 607 11.99 -10.58 -24.24
CA LEU A 607 12.25 -10.08 -22.89
C LEU A 607 11.23 -9.02 -22.46
N SER A 608 10.85 -8.11 -23.37
CA SER A 608 9.83 -7.08 -23.13
C SER A 608 8.43 -7.65 -22.88
N TYR A 609 8.12 -8.84 -23.43
CA TYR A 609 6.85 -9.53 -23.24
C TYR A 609 6.80 -10.36 -21.95
N ASN A 610 7.96 -10.82 -21.46
CA ASN A 610 8.08 -11.50 -20.17
C ASN A 610 7.86 -10.55 -18.97
N LEU A 611 8.10 -9.26 -19.17
CA LEU A 611 7.72 -8.19 -18.25
C LEU A 611 6.24 -7.87 -18.47
N SER A 612 5.37 -8.59 -17.76
CA SER A 612 3.92 -8.32 -17.79
C SER A 612 3.62 -6.83 -17.55
N SER A 613 2.54 -6.30 -18.13
CA SER A 613 2.07 -4.93 -17.83
C SER A 613 1.90 -4.66 -16.33
N ASN A 614 1.63 -5.70 -15.54
CA ASN A 614 1.61 -5.65 -14.07
C ASN A 614 2.98 -5.33 -13.45
N LEU A 615 4.08 -5.78 -14.05
CA LEU A 615 5.44 -5.49 -13.57
C LEU A 615 5.84 -4.06 -13.91
N TRP A 616 5.48 -3.56 -15.10
CA TRP A 616 5.67 -2.15 -15.47
C TRP A 616 4.94 -1.19 -14.54
N GLY A 617 3.67 -1.49 -14.22
CA GLY A 617 2.91 -0.73 -13.21
C GLY A 617 3.62 -0.71 -11.85
N LYS A 618 4.15 -1.85 -11.39
CA LYS A 618 4.93 -1.93 -10.15
C LYS A 618 6.22 -1.13 -10.21
N ILE A 619 6.91 -1.06 -11.36
CA ILE A 619 8.09 -0.21 -11.56
C ILE A 619 7.72 1.25 -11.36
N ILE A 620 6.68 1.75 -12.04
CA ILE A 620 6.22 3.14 -11.92
C ILE A 620 5.88 3.48 -10.46
N ASP A 621 5.10 2.63 -9.79
CA ASP A 621 4.68 2.85 -8.41
C ASP A 621 5.88 2.83 -7.45
N THR A 622 6.86 1.94 -7.68
CA THR A 622 8.06 1.86 -6.84
C THR A 622 9.00 3.04 -7.08
N VAL A 623 9.14 3.51 -8.33
CA VAL A 623 9.91 4.72 -8.66
C VAL A 623 9.28 5.94 -8.03
N ARG A 624 7.96 6.11 -8.13
CA ARG A 624 7.22 7.18 -7.43
C ARG A 624 7.51 7.17 -5.94
N TYR A 625 7.33 6.01 -5.30
CA TYR A 625 7.60 5.84 -3.88
C TYR A 625 9.04 6.20 -3.50
N MET A 626 10.02 5.75 -4.28
CA MET A 626 11.44 6.03 -4.00
C MET A 626 11.81 7.50 -4.25
N ARG A 627 11.24 8.15 -5.28
CA ARG A 627 11.44 9.58 -5.51
C ARG A 627 10.82 10.44 -4.42
N GLU A 628 9.58 10.13 -4.01
CA GLU A 628 8.98 10.76 -2.83
C GLU A 628 9.85 10.54 -1.59
N SER A 629 10.49 9.37 -1.48
CA SER A 629 11.38 9.06 -0.35
C SER A 629 12.62 9.95 -0.27
N LEU A 630 13.03 10.54 -1.39
CA LEU A 630 14.12 11.51 -1.52
C LEU A 630 13.64 12.96 -1.35
N GLY A 631 12.35 13.19 -1.07
CA GLY A 631 11.80 14.53 -0.88
C GLY A 631 11.23 15.17 -2.15
N HIS A 632 11.21 14.46 -3.28
CA HIS A 632 10.56 14.96 -4.49
C HIS A 632 9.04 15.04 -4.32
N SER A 633 8.43 15.96 -5.08
CA SER A 633 6.97 16.06 -5.16
C SER A 633 6.37 14.76 -5.72
N LYS A 634 5.18 14.40 -5.24
CA LYS A 634 4.34 13.32 -5.82
C LYS A 634 4.12 13.47 -7.33
N TYR A 635 4.22 14.69 -7.84
CA TYR A 635 4.08 15.03 -9.26
C TYR A 635 5.41 15.06 -10.01
N SER A 636 6.50 14.47 -9.49
CA SER A 636 7.76 14.36 -10.21
C SER A 636 7.76 13.20 -11.22
N VAL A 637 6.76 12.30 -11.18
CA VAL A 637 6.65 11.14 -12.08
C VAL A 637 5.32 11.14 -12.83
N TRP A 638 5.39 11.41 -14.12
CA TRP A 638 4.26 11.45 -15.04
C TRP A 638 4.20 10.20 -15.90
N THR A 639 3.02 9.94 -16.44
CA THR A 639 2.82 8.91 -17.46
C THR A 639 2.28 9.55 -18.71
N VAL A 640 2.94 9.33 -19.85
CA VAL A 640 2.58 9.87 -21.17
C VAL A 640 1.95 8.79 -22.05
N ASN A 641 1.25 9.21 -23.10
CA ASN A 641 0.65 8.29 -24.06
C ASN A 641 1.76 7.73 -24.98
N PRO A 642 1.98 6.40 -25.05
CA PRO A 642 3.03 5.78 -25.87
C PRO A 642 2.72 5.80 -27.39
N ARG A 643 1.81 6.67 -27.84
CA ARG A 643 1.35 6.65 -29.23
C ARG A 643 2.49 7.14 -30.14
N TYR A 644 2.96 6.25 -31.01
CA TYR A 644 4.03 6.49 -31.99
C TYR A 644 5.42 6.75 -31.41
N THR A 645 5.65 6.58 -30.11
CA THR A 645 6.97 6.78 -29.48
C THR A 645 8.07 5.92 -30.11
N SER A 646 7.74 4.66 -30.47
CA SER A 646 8.67 3.75 -31.14
C SER A 646 8.72 3.90 -32.68
N GLN A 647 8.01 4.86 -33.25
CA GLN A 647 7.92 5.08 -34.71
C GLN A 647 8.39 6.47 -35.10
N THR A 648 8.22 7.45 -34.24
CA THR A 648 8.64 8.83 -34.51
C THR A 648 10.15 8.94 -34.35
N CYS A 649 10.82 9.43 -35.40
CA CYS A 649 12.24 9.74 -35.34
C CYS A 649 12.48 10.87 -34.34
N HIS A 650 13.43 10.68 -33.42
CA HIS A 650 13.75 11.67 -32.40
C HIS A 650 14.49 12.90 -32.98
N VAL A 651 15.12 12.76 -34.16
CA VAL A 651 15.84 13.85 -34.84
C VAL A 651 14.88 14.70 -35.68
N CYS A 652 14.18 14.08 -36.64
CA CYS A 652 13.35 14.82 -37.60
C CYS A 652 11.85 14.87 -37.22
N GLY A 653 11.39 14.11 -36.24
CA GLY A 653 9.97 14.06 -35.85
C GLY A 653 9.06 13.32 -36.83
N GLU A 654 9.58 12.83 -37.96
CA GLU A 654 8.82 12.07 -38.94
C GLU A 654 8.49 10.66 -38.42
N ARG A 655 7.38 10.11 -38.94
CA ARG A 655 6.93 8.78 -38.55
C ARG A 655 7.55 7.72 -39.45
N GLY A 656 8.42 6.90 -38.87
CA GLY A 656 9.01 5.74 -39.51
C GLY A 656 7.98 4.68 -39.90
N VAL A 657 8.27 4.02 -41.00
CA VAL A 657 7.50 2.91 -41.56
C VAL A 657 8.00 1.59 -40.95
N ARG A 658 7.09 0.70 -40.56
CA ARG A 658 7.50 -0.64 -40.08
C ARG A 658 7.87 -1.52 -41.26
N VAL A 659 9.12 -1.95 -41.30
CA VAL A 659 9.66 -2.87 -42.30
C VAL A 659 10.02 -4.22 -41.66
N LYS A 660 10.23 -5.27 -42.46
CA LYS A 660 10.50 -6.62 -41.94
C LYS A 660 11.90 -6.73 -41.33
N ASP A 661 12.86 -6.07 -41.96
CA ASP A 661 14.28 -6.01 -41.63
C ASP A 661 14.88 -4.75 -42.30
N GLU A 662 16.15 -4.47 -42.05
CA GLU A 662 16.86 -3.28 -42.54
C GLU A 662 16.95 -3.21 -44.08
N SER A 663 16.80 -4.35 -44.77
CA SER A 663 16.83 -4.44 -46.24
C SER A 663 15.46 -4.28 -46.90
N SER A 664 14.39 -4.24 -46.09
CA SER A 664 13.03 -4.33 -46.59
C SER A 664 12.47 -2.95 -46.94
N VAL A 665 12.11 -2.76 -48.21
CA VAL A 665 11.51 -1.51 -48.74
C VAL A 665 9.97 -1.50 -48.65
N LYS A 666 9.36 -2.61 -48.20
CA LYS A 666 7.90 -2.78 -48.16
C LYS A 666 7.35 -2.57 -46.75
N GLU A 667 6.38 -1.68 -46.63
CA GLU A 667 5.64 -1.45 -45.40
C GLU A 667 4.89 -2.73 -44.95
N ARG A 668 5.05 -3.08 -43.68
CA ARG A 668 4.25 -4.10 -43.01
C ARG A 668 3.11 -3.46 -42.24
N LYS A 669 1.87 -3.70 -42.68
CA LYS A 669 0.66 -3.32 -41.93
C LYS A 669 0.44 -4.28 -40.75
N GLY A 670 0.42 -3.73 -39.52
CA GLY A 670 -0.03 -4.43 -38.31
C GLY A 670 1.07 -4.81 -37.31
N GLY A 671 0.82 -4.50 -36.03
CA GLY A 671 1.61 -4.85 -34.84
C GLY A 671 0.86 -4.49 -33.56
#